data_AF-A0A4R8ENB2-F1
#
_entry.id   AF-A0A4R8ENB2-F1
#
_cell.length_a   1.000
_cell.length_b   1.000
_cell.length_c   1.000
_cell.angle_alpha   90.00
_cell.angle_beta   90.00
_cell.angle_gamma   90.00
#
_symmetry.space_group_name_H-M   'P 1'
#
loop_
_entity.id
_entity.type
_entity.pdbx_description
1 polymer ?
#
loop_
_entity_poly.entity_id
_entity_poly.type
_entity_poly.pdbx_seq_one_letter_code
_entity_poly.pdbx_strand_id
1 'polypeptide(L)'
;MKPQLSIFFILFSIYSIGQTKVKDTITRRANIGFTQNGNQVIFKPETPPLIPIAGAPKPSYSYLWELGDGHYSKEAEPKHVYKKKGNYTTRLAVTNNYDNGKPPATRPKKVAVNDITDTNFNDIASIADQNGFAIIKNCDPIPDQEMVVVVSYQNLENYVSNGKLYLFYNEKQFKHNNFELSDFRTYAGEREIKENLVAAVDDLNDSNNFMASAEGNFKTKKYRNTTTEEDLDASLLDANKTYHNVSILEFDDANPGETRNVFYTFKTTPEMIKDTSATVTMRGIFVPNRSYKNHKVKNLEMEIVTSHDPNKMGSNGRFMNYRLVRFKRVNFKTRFQNNGEGPARKIRLETDIPDMFDKKTFQIESMYPECPICPKGEEPTISCLDTIIKQKQIIFTFKNIYLPGSEQKNVHEKDSTKGFVKYSMKFGEDFHKVKTKSRTAIIFDKNEPIITNYATTRFLPGISIGAKAGYNLYPDLENSTSYFVGATISPFKSYRFYWQVEWENALNKYDSDISVLTETVLNPNGQKQLQRVTTSTENKNVNWEVPVLIRYNINNYFGVGAGIQANFDVSSQQNYNRTIDLFEGDSDKYIINTRSESSSSKESFTNFKTGLLLDFTAGFARIGPSLGARYVINFEQNFNYFQFYGIWKF
;
A
#
# COMPACT_ATOMS: atom_id res chain seq x y z
N MET A 1 -12.02 -42.66 -25.19
CA MET A 1 -13.21 -41.81 -25.02
C MET A 1 -12.83 -40.47 -24.39
N LYS A 2 -12.74 -39.40 -25.18
CA LYS A 2 -13.08 -38.03 -24.74
C LYS A 2 -14.46 -37.75 -25.36
N PRO A 3 -15.39 -36.97 -24.78
CA PRO A 3 -15.22 -35.97 -23.73
C PRO A 3 -16.30 -36.05 -22.61
N GLN A 4 -15.91 -36.19 -21.34
CA GLN A 4 -16.78 -35.82 -20.20
C GLN A 4 -16.07 -34.93 -19.17
N LEU A 5 -14.91 -34.38 -19.52
CA LEU A 5 -14.07 -33.60 -18.59
C LEU A 5 -14.42 -32.10 -18.50
N SER A 6 -15.52 -31.65 -19.13
CA SER A 6 -15.87 -30.21 -19.16
C SER A 6 -16.92 -29.78 -18.13
N ILE A 7 -17.42 -30.68 -17.27
CA ILE A 7 -18.51 -30.35 -16.32
C ILE A 7 -18.00 -30.05 -14.90
N PHE A 8 -16.75 -30.37 -14.56
CA PHE A 8 -16.24 -30.19 -13.19
C PHE A 8 -15.59 -28.82 -12.89
N PHE A 9 -15.48 -27.92 -13.88
CA PHE A 9 -14.83 -26.60 -13.71
C PHE A 9 -15.79 -25.42 -13.54
N ILE A 10 -17.11 -25.62 -13.51
CA ILE A 10 -18.11 -24.53 -13.46
C ILE A 10 -18.72 -24.32 -12.06
N LEU A 11 -18.48 -25.21 -11.09
CA LEU A 11 -19.19 -25.18 -9.80
C LEU A 11 -18.51 -24.47 -8.62
N PHE A 12 -17.37 -23.80 -8.84
CA PHE A 12 -16.70 -23.00 -7.79
C PHE A 12 -16.43 -21.55 -8.24
N SER A 13 -17.50 -20.83 -8.59
CA SER A 13 -17.52 -19.37 -8.61
C SER A 13 -18.51 -18.85 -7.56
N ILE A 14 -18.23 -19.14 -6.29
CA ILE A 14 -18.87 -18.41 -5.18
C ILE A 14 -18.28 -17.00 -5.21
N TYR A 15 -18.92 -16.12 -5.98
CA TYR A 15 -18.76 -14.69 -5.88
C TYR A 15 -19.03 -14.30 -4.42
N SER A 16 -17.96 -14.01 -3.69
CA SER A 16 -18.03 -13.26 -2.45
C SER A 16 -18.41 -11.82 -2.80
N ILE A 17 -19.70 -11.58 -3.05
CA ILE A 17 -20.27 -10.24 -3.07
C ILE A 17 -20.27 -9.78 -1.61
N GLY A 18 -19.12 -9.28 -1.15
CA GLY A 18 -19.12 -8.39 0.00
C GLY A 18 -20.07 -7.25 -0.35
N GLN A 19 -21.06 -6.98 0.52
CA GLN A 19 -21.91 -5.80 0.39
C GLN A 19 -21.02 -4.60 0.08
N THR A 20 -21.08 -4.13 -1.17
CA THR A 20 -20.53 -2.84 -1.52
C THR A 20 -21.33 -1.86 -0.68
N LYS A 21 -20.65 -1.10 0.19
CA LYS A 21 -21.28 0.09 0.76
C LYS A 21 -21.82 0.86 -0.44
N VAL A 22 -23.14 1.06 -0.48
CA VAL A 22 -23.78 1.90 -1.50
C VAL A 22 -23.13 3.27 -1.36
N LYS A 23 -22.15 3.54 -2.22
CA LYS A 23 -21.51 4.83 -2.32
C LYS A 23 -22.58 5.68 -2.99
N ASP A 24 -23.11 6.68 -2.29
CA ASP A 24 -24.11 7.58 -2.84
C ASP A 24 -23.57 8.13 -4.18
N THR A 25 -24.19 7.70 -5.27
CA THR A 25 -23.79 8.04 -6.64
C THR A 25 -24.41 9.36 -7.07
N ILE A 26 -25.34 9.93 -6.29
CA ILE A 26 -26.01 11.17 -6.63
C ILE A 26 -25.12 12.33 -6.20
N THR A 27 -24.44 12.94 -7.17
CA THR A 27 -23.74 14.22 -6.94
C THR A 27 -24.76 15.31 -6.71
N ARG A 28 -24.90 15.72 -5.45
CA ARG A 28 -25.71 16.87 -5.08
C ARG A 28 -25.09 18.14 -5.67
N ARG A 29 -25.91 19.14 -5.93
CA ARG A 29 -25.45 20.42 -6.50
C ARG A 29 -25.56 21.53 -5.48
N ALA A 30 -24.56 22.40 -5.44
CA ALA A 30 -24.60 23.66 -4.71
C ALA A 30 -24.68 24.82 -5.72
N ASN A 31 -25.56 25.78 -5.45
CA ASN A 31 -25.73 26.96 -6.29
C ASN A 31 -25.01 28.17 -5.67
N ILE A 32 -24.57 29.08 -6.54
CA ILE A 32 -23.97 30.35 -6.14
C ILE A 32 -25.07 31.42 -6.21
N GLY A 33 -25.51 31.90 -5.04
CA GLY A 33 -26.32 33.09 -4.88
C GLY A 33 -25.42 34.31 -4.62
N PHE A 34 -25.89 35.50 -5.00
CA PHE A 34 -25.20 36.74 -4.66
C PHE A 34 -26.19 37.91 -4.57
N THR A 35 -25.88 38.89 -3.74
CA THR A 35 -26.54 40.19 -3.68
C THR A 35 -25.54 41.26 -4.05
N GLN A 36 -25.89 42.12 -5.01
CA GLN A 36 -24.98 43.13 -5.56
C GLN A 36 -25.51 44.53 -5.28
N ASN A 37 -24.63 45.43 -4.87
CA ASN A 37 -24.86 46.87 -4.78
C ASN A 37 -23.71 47.60 -5.49
N GLY A 38 -23.93 48.02 -6.73
CA GLY A 38 -22.89 48.57 -7.60
C GLY A 38 -21.75 47.57 -7.84
N ASN A 39 -20.54 47.90 -7.36
CA ASN A 39 -19.36 47.03 -7.45
C ASN A 39 -19.11 46.17 -6.20
N GLN A 40 -19.92 46.32 -5.16
CA GLN A 40 -19.88 45.47 -3.97
C GLN A 40 -20.81 44.27 -4.16
N VAL A 41 -20.30 43.06 -3.94
CA VAL A 41 -21.04 41.80 -4.10
C VAL A 41 -20.86 40.94 -2.85
N ILE A 42 -21.98 40.53 -2.27
CA ILE A 42 -22.02 39.58 -1.14
C ILE A 42 -22.44 38.23 -1.70
N PHE A 43 -21.57 37.23 -1.58
CA PHE A 43 -21.83 35.89 -2.07
C PHE A 43 -22.48 35.02 -0.99
N LYS A 44 -23.41 34.17 -1.41
CA LYS A 44 -24.09 33.22 -0.52
C LYS A 44 -24.11 31.82 -1.15
N PRO A 45 -23.61 30.79 -0.46
CA PRO A 45 -23.64 29.43 -0.97
C PRO A 45 -25.01 28.80 -0.66
N GLU A 46 -25.71 28.34 -1.69
CA GLU A 46 -26.91 27.53 -1.55
C GLU A 46 -26.51 26.05 -1.58
N THR A 47 -26.14 25.50 -0.43
CA THR A 47 -25.71 24.11 -0.32
C THR A 47 -26.87 23.17 0.02
N PRO A 48 -26.85 21.92 -0.48
CA PRO A 48 -27.82 20.91 -0.10
C PRO A 48 -27.72 20.56 1.39
N PRO A 49 -28.78 20.03 2.02
CA PRO A 49 -28.72 19.60 3.40
C PRO A 49 -27.68 18.48 3.57
N LEU A 50 -26.84 18.59 4.59
CA LEU A 50 -25.85 17.56 4.93
C LEU A 50 -26.53 16.32 5.51
N ILE A 51 -26.02 15.12 5.22
CA ILE A 51 -26.47 13.90 5.90
C ILE A 51 -25.63 13.73 7.17
N PRO A 52 -26.20 13.86 8.37
CA PRO A 52 -25.45 13.64 9.59
C PRO A 52 -25.07 12.15 9.70
N ILE A 53 -23.83 11.90 10.11
CA ILE A 53 -23.41 10.56 10.51
C ILE A 53 -23.84 10.35 11.96
N ALA A 54 -24.57 9.27 12.25
CA ALA A 54 -25.03 8.96 13.60
C ALA A 54 -23.83 8.88 14.58
N GLY A 55 -23.84 9.73 15.61
CA GLY A 55 -22.76 9.83 16.62
C GLY A 55 -21.58 10.72 16.23
N ALA A 56 -21.61 11.39 15.07
CA ALA A 56 -20.62 12.38 14.67
C ALA A 56 -21.09 13.82 15.01
N PRO A 57 -20.18 14.82 15.03
CA PRO A 57 -20.53 16.23 15.20
C PRO A 57 -21.49 16.72 14.12
N LYS A 58 -22.11 17.88 14.37
CA LYS A 58 -22.94 18.57 13.38
C LYS A 58 -22.13 18.74 12.08
N PRO A 59 -22.62 18.21 10.94
CA PRO A 59 -21.89 18.30 9.70
C PRO A 59 -21.82 19.76 9.23
N SER A 60 -20.71 20.12 8.59
CA SER A 60 -20.45 21.49 8.13
C SER A 60 -19.78 21.49 6.77
N TYR A 61 -19.82 22.65 6.10
CA TYR A 61 -19.13 22.88 4.85
C TYR A 61 -17.93 23.81 5.05
N SER A 62 -16.85 23.53 4.30
CA SER A 62 -15.77 24.46 4.05
C SER A 62 -15.87 24.97 2.61
N TYR A 63 -15.53 26.24 2.40
CA TYR A 63 -15.71 26.93 1.13
C TYR A 63 -14.37 27.44 0.62
N LEU A 64 -14.21 27.44 -0.70
CA LEU A 64 -13.20 28.21 -1.41
C LEU A 64 -13.89 28.92 -2.56
N TRP A 65 -14.03 30.24 -2.43
CA TRP A 65 -14.56 31.13 -3.45
C TRP A 65 -13.45 31.60 -4.36
N GLU A 66 -13.66 31.52 -5.66
CA GLU A 66 -12.85 32.18 -6.69
C GLU A 66 -13.72 33.28 -7.29
N LEU A 67 -13.36 34.54 -7.07
CA LEU A 67 -14.26 35.68 -7.28
C LEU A 67 -14.27 36.18 -8.73
N GLY A 68 -13.46 35.58 -9.60
CA GLY A 68 -13.44 35.84 -11.05
C GLY A 68 -12.55 37.02 -11.47
N ASP A 69 -11.85 37.66 -10.53
CA ASP A 69 -10.90 38.77 -10.76
C ASP A 69 -9.50 38.45 -10.20
N GLY A 70 -9.23 37.18 -9.89
CA GLY A 70 -7.99 36.73 -9.25
C GLY A 70 -8.06 36.64 -7.72
N HIS A 71 -9.07 37.22 -7.06
CA HIS A 71 -9.22 37.08 -5.61
C HIS A 71 -9.94 35.79 -5.21
N TYR A 72 -9.65 35.31 -4.01
CA TYR A 72 -10.33 34.17 -3.41
C TYR A 72 -10.71 34.44 -1.95
N SER A 73 -11.65 33.66 -1.42
CA SER A 73 -12.01 33.69 0.00
C SER A 73 -12.36 32.30 0.53
N LYS A 74 -12.09 32.05 1.81
CA LYS A 74 -12.49 30.83 2.54
C LYS A 74 -13.70 31.04 3.46
N GLU A 75 -14.24 32.26 3.50
CA GLU A 75 -15.41 32.59 4.29
C GLU A 75 -16.67 31.94 3.71
N ALA A 76 -17.68 31.72 4.57
CA ALA A 76 -18.95 31.16 4.12
C ALA A 76 -19.69 32.16 3.21
N GLU A 77 -19.80 33.42 3.64
CA GLU A 77 -20.48 34.50 2.92
C GLU A 77 -19.51 35.69 2.70
N PRO A 78 -18.58 35.62 1.72
CA PRO A 78 -17.61 36.68 1.53
C PRO A 78 -18.24 37.92 0.91
N LYS A 79 -17.81 39.09 1.37
CA LYS A 79 -18.11 40.40 0.78
C LYS A 79 -16.92 40.86 -0.06
N HIS A 80 -17.11 41.06 -1.36
CA HIS A 80 -16.07 41.53 -2.29
C HIS A 80 -16.43 42.82 -3.01
N VAL A 81 -15.43 43.64 -3.30
CA VAL A 81 -15.58 44.91 -4.00
C VAL A 81 -14.72 44.88 -5.27
N TYR A 82 -15.36 44.88 -6.43
CA TYR A 82 -14.68 44.84 -7.72
C TYR A 82 -14.10 46.23 -8.08
N LYS A 83 -12.83 46.25 -8.49
CA LYS A 83 -12.10 47.49 -8.83
C LYS A 83 -12.49 48.07 -10.19
N LYS A 84 -12.94 47.24 -11.13
CA LYS A 84 -13.24 47.64 -12.51
C LYS A 84 -14.65 47.19 -12.90
N LYS A 85 -15.23 47.88 -13.88
CA LYS A 85 -16.46 47.42 -14.55
C LYS A 85 -16.13 46.20 -15.40
N GLY A 86 -17.02 45.21 -15.45
CA GLY A 86 -16.78 43.98 -16.21
C GLY A 86 -17.66 42.81 -15.80
N ASN A 87 -17.50 41.70 -16.54
CA ASN A 87 -18.18 40.44 -16.26
C ASN A 87 -17.20 39.48 -15.57
N TYR A 88 -17.46 39.16 -14.31
CA TYR A 88 -16.63 38.29 -13.49
C TYR A 88 -17.28 36.90 -13.38
N THR A 89 -16.48 35.85 -13.52
CA THR A 89 -16.98 34.46 -13.40
C THR A 89 -16.58 33.89 -12.05
N THR A 90 -17.54 33.87 -11.12
CA THR A 90 -17.35 33.32 -9.78
C THR A 90 -17.46 31.80 -9.78
N ARG A 91 -16.54 31.12 -9.10
CA ARG A 91 -16.58 29.67 -8.84
C ARG A 91 -16.54 29.41 -7.33
N LEU A 92 -17.10 28.28 -6.93
CA LEU A 92 -17.18 27.86 -5.54
C LEU A 92 -16.74 26.41 -5.44
N ALA A 93 -15.69 26.09 -4.68
CA ALA A 93 -15.39 24.72 -4.29
C ALA A 93 -15.92 24.50 -2.87
N VAL A 94 -16.78 23.49 -2.69
CA VAL A 94 -17.38 23.15 -1.40
C VAL A 94 -16.82 21.81 -0.93
N THR A 95 -16.33 21.75 0.29
CA THR A 95 -15.87 20.52 0.94
C THR A 95 -16.81 20.18 2.09
N ASN A 96 -17.39 18.98 2.09
CA ASN A 96 -18.27 18.50 3.16
C ASN A 96 -17.45 17.84 4.28
N ASN A 97 -17.58 18.35 5.50
CA ASN A 97 -16.97 17.79 6.70
C ASN A 97 -18.03 17.01 7.50
N TYR A 98 -17.62 15.88 8.10
CA TYR A 98 -18.51 14.96 8.86
C TYR A 98 -19.69 14.39 8.05
N ASP A 99 -19.53 14.26 6.74
CA ASP A 99 -20.54 13.71 5.84
C ASP A 99 -19.94 12.60 4.96
N ASN A 100 -20.74 11.62 4.63
CA ASN A 100 -20.35 10.49 3.77
C ASN A 100 -20.64 10.74 2.28
N GLY A 101 -21.28 11.85 1.94
CA GLY A 101 -21.56 12.26 0.56
C GLY A 101 -20.31 12.65 -0.22
N LYS A 102 -20.43 12.69 -1.56
CA LYS A 102 -19.44 13.38 -2.40
C LYS A 102 -19.58 14.90 -2.18
N PRO A 103 -18.47 15.67 -2.27
CA PRO A 103 -18.54 17.12 -2.33
C PRO A 103 -19.55 17.58 -3.39
N PRO A 104 -20.42 18.55 -3.10
CA PRO A 104 -21.45 18.95 -4.05
C PRO A 104 -20.80 19.67 -5.23
N ALA A 105 -21.19 19.29 -6.44
CA ALA A 105 -20.71 19.94 -7.65
C ALA A 105 -21.32 21.34 -7.76
N THR A 106 -20.51 22.32 -8.15
CA THR A 106 -20.94 23.71 -8.36
C THR A 106 -20.82 24.08 -9.83
N ARG A 107 -21.63 25.03 -10.26
CA ARG A 107 -21.52 25.62 -11.60
C ARG A 107 -21.05 27.07 -11.46
N PRO A 108 -20.12 27.53 -12.32
CA PRO A 108 -19.69 28.92 -12.31
C PRO A 108 -20.87 29.89 -12.53
N LYS A 109 -20.85 31.03 -11.85
CA LYS A 109 -21.86 32.09 -11.95
C LYS A 109 -21.23 33.37 -12.46
N LYS A 110 -21.85 34.00 -13.45
CA LYS A 110 -21.42 35.31 -13.97
C LYS A 110 -22.02 36.44 -13.13
N VAL A 111 -21.19 37.43 -12.80
CA VAL A 111 -21.53 38.65 -12.07
C VAL A 111 -21.15 39.84 -12.95
N ALA A 112 -22.10 40.71 -13.28
CA ALA A 112 -21.88 41.87 -14.14
C ALA A 112 -21.80 43.13 -13.29
N VAL A 113 -20.64 43.78 -13.27
CA VAL A 113 -20.40 45.04 -12.56
C VAL A 113 -20.47 46.19 -13.56
N ASN A 114 -21.57 46.93 -13.51
CA ASN A 114 -21.82 48.04 -14.44
C ASN A 114 -21.44 49.40 -13.84
N ASP A 115 -21.48 49.54 -12.51
CA ASP A 115 -21.24 50.80 -11.81
C ASP A 115 -20.29 50.60 -10.63
N ILE A 116 -19.44 51.60 -10.39
CA ILE A 116 -18.47 51.63 -9.29
C ILE A 116 -19.02 52.62 -8.26
N THR A 117 -19.47 52.11 -7.12
CA THR A 117 -20.13 52.89 -6.07
C THR A 117 -19.32 52.95 -4.79
N ASP A 118 -18.54 51.90 -4.49
CA ASP A 118 -17.67 51.80 -3.33
C ASP A 118 -16.19 51.87 -3.77
N THR A 119 -15.44 52.81 -3.19
CA THR A 119 -13.99 52.99 -3.41
C THR A 119 -13.16 52.50 -2.22
N ASN A 120 -13.79 52.01 -1.15
CA ASN A 120 -13.09 51.46 0.00
C ASN A 120 -12.79 49.98 -0.26
N PHE A 121 -11.52 49.69 -0.53
CA PHE A 121 -11.06 48.34 -0.81
C PHE A 121 -10.38 47.75 0.42
N ASN A 122 -10.95 46.66 0.95
CA ASN A 122 -10.23 45.75 1.84
C ASN A 122 -9.95 44.48 1.03
N ASP A 123 -8.67 44.19 0.76
CA ASP A 123 -8.30 42.92 0.13
C ASP A 123 -8.63 41.78 1.10
N ILE A 124 -9.52 40.87 0.68
CA ILE A 124 -10.04 39.76 1.51
C ILE A 124 -8.97 38.70 1.79
N ALA A 125 -7.83 38.77 1.08
CA ALA A 125 -6.71 37.87 1.29
C ALA A 125 -5.41 38.55 0.79
N SER A 126 -4.71 39.26 1.67
CA SER A 126 -3.33 39.66 1.41
C SER A 126 -2.39 38.54 1.87
N ILE A 127 -1.40 38.19 1.05
CA ILE A 127 -0.35 37.22 1.37
C ILE A 127 0.72 37.81 2.33
N ALA A 128 0.39 38.91 3.01
CA ALA A 128 1.33 39.77 3.74
C ALA A 128 2.17 38.99 4.77
N ASP A 129 1.61 37.92 5.34
CA ASP A 129 2.27 37.12 6.39
C ASP A 129 3.13 35.96 5.86
N GLN A 130 3.19 35.73 4.54
CA GLN A 130 3.85 34.55 3.95
C GLN A 130 5.04 34.89 3.03
N ASN A 131 5.66 36.05 3.22
CA ASN A 131 6.85 36.47 2.45
C ASN A 131 6.62 36.34 0.93
N GLY A 132 5.43 36.73 0.45
CA GLY A 132 5.12 36.87 -0.98
C GLY A 132 5.04 35.59 -1.82
N PHE A 133 5.08 34.38 -1.25
CA PHE A 133 4.80 33.15 -2.00
C PHE A 133 4.12 32.06 -1.16
N ALA A 134 2.96 31.59 -1.60
CA ALA A 134 2.10 30.66 -0.88
C ALA A 134 1.45 29.64 -1.80
N ILE A 135 1.22 28.44 -1.27
CA ILE A 135 0.44 27.39 -1.93
C ILE A 135 -0.61 26.93 -0.94
N ILE A 136 -1.87 27.06 -1.32
CA ILE A 136 -3.03 26.82 -0.46
C ILE A 136 -3.93 25.80 -1.13
N LYS A 137 -4.57 24.93 -0.34
CA LYS A 137 -5.55 23.94 -0.80
C LYS A 137 -6.92 24.19 -0.20
N ASN A 138 -7.97 23.72 -0.88
CA ASN A 138 -9.34 23.67 -0.34
C ASN A 138 -9.58 22.44 0.56
N CYS A 139 -8.98 21.30 0.22
CA CYS A 139 -9.13 20.03 0.94
C CYS A 139 -7.90 19.12 0.75
N ASP A 140 -7.80 18.08 1.59
CA ASP A 140 -6.82 17.02 1.43
C ASP A 140 -7.27 16.02 0.33
N PRO A 141 -6.34 15.38 -0.40
CA PRO A 141 -6.67 14.51 -1.51
C PRO A 141 -7.43 13.25 -1.05
N ILE A 142 -8.62 13.04 -1.64
CA ILE A 142 -9.39 11.79 -1.56
C ILE A 142 -9.47 11.21 -2.96
N PRO A 143 -9.09 9.93 -3.19
CA PRO A 143 -9.10 9.35 -4.53
C PRO A 143 -10.46 9.43 -5.22
N ASP A 144 -10.44 9.73 -6.53
CA ASP A 144 -11.62 9.96 -7.36
C ASP A 144 -12.44 11.20 -6.92
N GLN A 145 -11.74 12.23 -6.42
CA GLN A 145 -12.30 13.57 -6.16
C GLN A 145 -11.44 14.68 -6.77
N GLU A 146 -12.10 15.82 -7.03
CA GLU A 146 -11.45 17.06 -7.43
C GLU A 146 -11.00 17.85 -6.21
N MET A 147 -9.86 18.53 -6.35
CA MET A 147 -9.36 19.49 -5.39
C MET A 147 -8.82 20.74 -6.10
N VAL A 148 -8.86 21.86 -5.39
CA VAL A 148 -8.38 23.15 -5.89
C VAL A 148 -7.16 23.57 -5.09
N VAL A 149 -6.07 23.86 -5.81
CA VAL A 149 -4.83 24.40 -5.28
C VAL A 149 -4.65 25.81 -5.80
N VAL A 150 -4.50 26.77 -4.90
CA VAL A 150 -4.25 28.17 -5.21
C VAL A 150 -2.77 28.44 -4.99
N VAL A 151 -2.09 28.88 -6.05
CA VAL A 151 -0.70 29.33 -5.99
C VAL A 151 -0.71 30.85 -6.02
N SER A 152 -0.31 31.45 -4.91
CA SER A 152 -0.32 32.89 -4.69
C SER A 152 1.10 33.43 -4.67
N TYR A 153 1.36 34.49 -5.42
CA TYR A 153 2.67 35.13 -5.47
C TYR A 153 2.53 36.65 -5.45
N GLN A 154 3.53 37.32 -4.88
CA GLN A 154 3.57 38.78 -4.76
C GLN A 154 4.90 39.29 -5.28
N ASN A 155 4.84 40.39 -6.04
CA ASN A 155 6.04 41.12 -6.39
C ASN A 155 6.48 41.95 -5.17
N LEU A 156 7.55 41.52 -4.51
CA LEU A 156 8.16 42.25 -3.38
C LEU A 156 9.25 43.25 -3.84
N GLU A 157 9.58 43.27 -5.13
CA GLU A 157 10.53 44.23 -5.68
C GLU A 157 9.90 45.62 -5.74
N ASN A 158 10.73 46.65 -5.70
CA ASN A 158 10.29 48.05 -5.83
C ASN A 158 10.11 48.49 -7.29
N TYR A 159 10.22 47.57 -8.25
CA TYR A 159 10.05 47.79 -9.67
C TYR A 159 9.11 46.74 -10.29
N VAL A 160 8.61 47.03 -11.51
CA VAL A 160 7.74 46.11 -12.26
C VAL A 160 8.54 44.88 -12.69
N SER A 161 8.06 43.68 -12.34
CA SER A 161 8.81 42.44 -12.56
C SER A 161 8.13 41.50 -13.56
N ASN A 162 8.96 40.80 -14.33
CA ASN A 162 8.56 39.73 -15.26
C ASN A 162 9.22 38.45 -14.79
N GLY A 163 8.45 37.41 -14.50
CA GLY A 163 8.95 36.22 -13.83
C GLY A 163 8.34 34.93 -14.35
N LYS A 164 8.58 33.85 -13.59
CA LYS A 164 8.10 32.51 -13.86
C LYS A 164 7.57 31.84 -12.59
N LEU A 165 6.57 31.00 -12.77
CA LEU A 165 6.00 30.17 -11.73
C LEU A 165 6.02 28.71 -12.18
N TYR A 166 6.62 27.86 -11.36
CA TYR A 166 6.65 26.42 -11.57
C TYR A 166 5.84 25.73 -10.49
N LEU A 167 4.98 24.79 -10.87
CA LEU A 167 4.27 23.90 -9.95
C LEU A 167 4.56 22.45 -10.32
N PHE A 168 5.36 21.77 -9.51
CA PHE A 168 5.69 20.36 -9.65
C PHE A 168 4.73 19.49 -8.84
N TYR A 169 4.27 18.41 -9.45
CA TYR A 169 3.34 17.46 -8.87
C TYR A 169 3.61 16.03 -9.40
N ASN A 170 3.04 15.02 -8.73
CA ASN A 170 3.29 13.60 -8.95
C ASN A 170 4.73 13.17 -8.64
N GLU A 171 5.01 12.84 -7.38
CA GLU A 171 6.33 12.38 -6.95
C GLU A 171 6.67 11.00 -7.53
N LYS A 172 7.89 10.82 -8.06
CA LYS A 172 8.36 9.57 -8.67
C LYS A 172 8.55 8.41 -7.69
N GLN A 173 8.51 8.69 -6.39
CA GLN A 173 8.52 7.66 -5.35
C GLN A 173 7.25 6.78 -5.40
N PHE A 174 6.17 7.30 -5.98
CA PHE A 174 4.94 6.53 -6.18
C PHE A 174 4.95 5.88 -7.57
N LYS A 175 4.54 4.61 -7.64
CA LYS A 175 4.50 3.84 -8.90
C LYS A 175 3.55 4.44 -9.94
N HIS A 176 2.51 5.13 -9.50
CA HIS A 176 1.48 5.73 -10.34
C HIS A 176 1.33 7.22 -10.00
N ASN A 177 0.92 8.00 -11.01
CA ASN A 177 0.59 9.40 -10.80
C ASN A 177 -0.60 9.54 -9.84
N ASN A 178 -0.50 10.50 -8.93
CA ASN A 178 -1.49 10.76 -7.88
C ASN A 178 -2.52 11.82 -8.32
N PHE A 179 -2.10 12.75 -9.16
CA PHE A 179 -2.86 13.92 -9.60
C PHE A 179 -2.89 14.01 -11.12
N GLU A 180 -4.05 14.35 -11.64
CA GLU A 180 -4.28 14.70 -13.03
C GLU A 180 -4.74 16.16 -13.08
N LEU A 181 -3.99 17.03 -13.76
CA LEU A 181 -4.35 18.42 -13.91
C LEU A 181 -5.53 18.53 -14.87
N SER A 182 -6.69 18.94 -14.36
CA SER A 182 -7.93 19.05 -15.14
C SER A 182 -8.10 20.43 -15.79
N ASP A 183 -7.75 21.49 -15.05
CA ASP A 183 -7.89 22.87 -15.48
C ASP A 183 -6.94 23.77 -14.67
N PHE A 184 -6.47 24.87 -15.26
CA PHE A 184 -5.77 25.93 -14.54
C PHE A 184 -6.30 27.28 -15.01
N ARG A 185 -6.40 28.25 -14.09
CA ARG A 185 -7.06 29.53 -14.35
C ARG A 185 -6.19 30.69 -13.91
N THR A 186 -6.00 31.63 -14.83
CA THR A 186 -5.15 32.81 -14.72
C THR A 186 -6.02 34.07 -14.84
N TYR A 187 -5.61 35.17 -14.20
CA TYR A 187 -6.42 36.39 -14.08
C TYR A 187 -5.64 37.68 -14.36
N ALA A 188 -4.32 37.59 -14.49
CA ALA A 188 -3.43 38.72 -14.73
C ALA A 188 -2.55 38.52 -15.98
N GLY A 189 -3.03 37.75 -16.96
CA GLY A 189 -2.34 37.53 -18.23
C GLY A 189 -1.20 36.53 -18.16
N GLU A 190 -1.16 35.66 -17.15
CA GLU A 190 -0.16 34.60 -17.04
C GLU A 190 -0.30 33.59 -18.20
N ARG A 191 0.81 33.23 -18.84
CA ARG A 191 0.89 32.42 -20.06
C ARG A 191 1.55 31.06 -19.77
N GLU A 192 0.95 29.97 -20.24
CA GLU A 192 1.55 28.64 -20.12
C GLU A 192 2.69 28.46 -21.12
N ILE A 193 3.80 27.88 -20.66
CA ILE A 193 4.95 27.56 -21.48
C ILE A 193 5.32 26.09 -21.30
N LYS A 194 5.68 25.45 -22.41
CA LYS A 194 6.25 24.10 -22.41
C LYS A 194 7.76 24.22 -22.63
N GLU A 195 8.53 24.22 -21.55
CA GLU A 195 9.98 24.18 -21.60
C GLU A 195 10.46 22.74 -21.40
N ASN A 196 11.37 22.27 -22.26
CA ASN A 196 12.14 21.08 -21.98
C ASN A 196 13.21 21.45 -20.96
N LEU A 197 12.92 21.24 -19.68
CA LEU A 197 13.82 21.57 -18.56
C LEU A 197 15.10 20.71 -18.51
N VAL A 198 15.31 19.81 -19.47
CA VAL A 198 16.50 18.95 -19.55
C VAL A 198 16.95 18.84 -21.01
N ALA A 199 18.01 19.57 -21.37
CA ALA A 199 18.94 19.08 -22.36
C ALA A 199 19.73 17.96 -21.66
N ALA A 200 19.39 16.71 -21.94
CA ALA A 200 20.25 15.61 -21.55
C ALA A 200 21.51 15.76 -22.40
N VAL A 201 22.60 16.24 -21.80
CA VAL A 201 23.91 15.86 -22.29
C VAL A 201 23.95 14.36 -22.01
N ASP A 202 23.82 13.55 -23.06
CA ASP A 202 24.16 12.13 -22.98
C ASP A 202 25.51 12.06 -22.28
N ASP A 203 25.53 11.40 -21.12
CA ASP A 203 26.73 11.18 -20.33
C ASP A 203 27.81 10.68 -21.28
N LEU A 204 28.83 11.52 -21.51
CA LEU A 204 30.09 11.05 -22.05
C LEU A 204 30.49 9.86 -21.20
N ASN A 205 30.62 8.71 -21.86
CA ASN A 205 30.98 7.43 -21.28
C ASN A 205 32.31 7.57 -20.51
N ASP A 206 32.23 7.93 -19.23
CA ASP A 206 33.37 8.24 -18.38
C ASP A 206 33.87 6.97 -17.70
N SER A 207 33.97 5.88 -18.46
CA SER A 207 34.41 4.58 -17.95
C SER A 207 35.89 4.52 -17.58
N ASN A 208 36.64 5.65 -17.65
CA ASN A 208 38.09 5.69 -17.47
C ASN A 208 38.61 6.87 -16.62
N ASN A 209 37.86 7.37 -15.65
CA ASN A 209 38.42 8.33 -14.67
C ASN A 209 38.29 7.81 -13.24
N PHE A 210 39.30 7.04 -12.82
CA PHE A 210 39.61 6.86 -11.41
C PHE A 210 40.35 8.10 -10.90
N MET A 211 39.63 9.01 -10.25
CA MET A 211 40.24 9.93 -9.30
C MET A 211 39.57 9.78 -7.94
N ALA A 212 40.37 9.29 -7.00
CA ALA A 212 40.04 9.18 -5.59
C ALA A 212 39.94 10.57 -4.97
N SER A 213 38.81 10.86 -4.33
CA SER A 213 38.74 11.86 -3.27
C SER A 213 37.96 11.26 -2.11
N ALA A 214 38.67 11.09 -1.00
CA ALA A 214 38.16 10.59 0.26
C ALA A 214 37.73 11.76 1.14
N GLU A 215 36.54 12.31 0.90
CA GLU A 215 35.84 13.09 1.93
C GLU A 215 34.35 12.74 1.94
N GLY A 216 34.02 11.76 2.79
CA GLY A 216 32.66 11.46 3.17
C GLY A 216 32.09 12.59 4.01
N ASN A 217 31.15 13.34 3.44
CA ASN A 217 30.19 14.14 4.20
C ASN A 217 28.84 14.09 3.51
N PHE A 218 28.09 13.00 3.75
CA PHE A 218 26.65 12.96 3.48
C PHE A 218 25.95 13.95 4.41
N LYS A 219 25.75 15.19 3.95
CA LYS A 219 24.82 16.11 4.59
C LYS A 219 23.40 15.75 4.16
N THR A 220 22.66 15.11 5.06
CA THR A 220 21.20 15.05 4.99
C THR A 220 20.66 16.48 5.07
N LYS A 221 20.19 17.03 3.95
CA LYS A 221 19.49 18.33 3.96
C LYS A 221 18.13 18.13 4.62
N LYS A 222 17.98 18.66 5.84
CA LYS A 222 16.68 18.94 6.45
C LYS A 222 15.96 19.98 5.59
N TYR A 223 14.69 19.75 5.27
CA TYR A 223 13.82 20.71 4.60
C TYR A 223 13.85 22.05 5.36
N ARG A 224 14.36 23.10 4.71
CA ARG A 224 14.36 24.46 5.24
C ARG A 224 13.08 25.15 4.80
N ASN A 225 12.37 25.75 5.75
CA ASN A 225 11.30 26.69 5.46
C ASN A 225 11.90 27.99 4.92
N THR A 226 11.57 28.30 3.66
CA THR A 226 11.68 29.59 2.97
C THR A 226 12.86 30.48 3.38
N THR A 227 14.01 30.22 2.79
CA THR A 227 15.09 31.21 2.59
C THR A 227 15.30 31.35 1.09
N THR A 228 15.38 32.57 0.58
CA THR A 228 15.62 32.88 -0.85
C THR A 228 16.80 32.06 -1.34
N GLU A 229 16.56 31.16 -2.31
CA GLU A 229 17.60 30.31 -2.87
C GLU A 229 18.21 31.02 -4.09
N GLU A 230 19.53 30.96 -4.23
CA GLU A 230 20.28 31.66 -5.29
C GLU A 230 20.56 30.78 -6.52
N ASP A 231 20.45 29.45 -6.38
CA ASP A 231 20.76 28.48 -7.45
C ASP A 231 19.48 27.85 -8.02
N LEU A 232 18.87 28.56 -8.98
CA LEU A 232 17.65 28.11 -9.67
C LEU A 232 17.83 26.79 -10.41
N ASP A 233 18.98 26.58 -11.05
CA ASP A 233 19.23 25.42 -11.89
C ASP A 233 19.28 24.13 -11.04
N ALA A 234 19.93 24.19 -9.88
CA ALA A 234 19.95 23.08 -8.94
C ALA A 234 18.54 22.75 -8.39
N SER A 235 17.75 23.77 -8.05
CA SER A 235 16.40 23.57 -7.50
C SER A 235 15.41 23.02 -8.52
N LEU A 236 15.54 23.43 -9.80
CA LEU A 236 14.78 22.85 -10.91
C LEU A 236 15.21 21.41 -11.21
N LEU A 237 16.52 21.12 -11.17
CA LEU A 237 17.05 19.77 -11.37
C LEU A 237 16.58 18.81 -10.27
N ASP A 238 16.62 19.24 -9.00
CA ASP A 238 16.12 18.48 -7.85
C ASP A 238 14.60 18.19 -7.97
N ALA A 239 13.83 19.21 -8.37
CA ALA A 239 12.40 19.05 -8.60
C ALA A 239 12.12 18.07 -9.76
N ASN A 240 12.82 18.18 -10.90
CA ASN A 240 12.67 17.25 -12.02
C ASN A 240 13.08 15.81 -11.69
N LYS A 241 14.06 15.61 -10.80
CA LYS A 241 14.40 14.28 -10.29
C LYS A 241 13.28 13.71 -9.42
N THR A 242 12.64 14.56 -8.62
CA THR A 242 11.64 14.18 -7.62
C THR A 242 10.23 13.99 -8.20
N TYR A 243 9.83 14.75 -9.22
CA TYR A 243 8.47 14.81 -9.75
C TYR A 243 8.38 14.40 -11.23
N HIS A 244 7.26 13.79 -11.62
CA HIS A 244 6.96 13.42 -13.01
C HIS A 244 6.42 14.58 -13.84
N ASN A 245 5.66 15.49 -13.23
CA ASN A 245 4.94 16.53 -13.95
C ASN A 245 5.26 17.92 -13.40
N VAL A 246 5.23 18.91 -14.29
CA VAL A 246 5.41 20.32 -13.99
C VAL A 246 4.42 21.16 -14.81
N SER A 247 3.85 22.18 -14.20
CA SER A 247 3.16 23.28 -14.88
C SER A 247 4.03 24.54 -14.78
N ILE A 248 4.24 25.22 -15.90
CA ILE A 248 5.09 26.40 -15.99
C ILE A 248 4.24 27.56 -16.53
N LEU A 249 4.17 28.64 -15.76
CA LEU A 249 3.49 29.87 -16.14
C LEU A 249 4.47 31.05 -16.14
N GLU A 250 4.44 31.85 -17.20
CA GLU A 250 5.12 33.12 -17.29
C GLU A 250 4.15 34.27 -16.96
N PHE A 251 4.61 35.23 -16.16
CA PHE A 251 3.86 36.46 -15.91
C PHE A 251 4.70 37.68 -16.30
N ASP A 252 4.03 38.68 -16.84
CA ASP A 252 4.61 39.96 -17.23
C ASP A 252 3.93 41.10 -16.45
N ASP A 253 4.62 42.23 -16.34
CA ASP A 253 4.12 43.49 -15.81
C ASP A 253 3.50 43.40 -14.39
N ALA A 254 4.17 42.69 -13.46
CA ALA A 254 3.74 42.64 -12.05
C ALA A 254 4.15 43.91 -11.31
N ASN A 255 3.19 44.70 -10.82
CA ASN A 255 3.49 45.94 -10.11
C ASN A 255 4.07 45.69 -8.70
N PRO A 256 4.90 46.60 -8.15
CA PRO A 256 5.37 46.52 -6.77
C PRO A 256 4.23 46.32 -5.77
N GLY A 257 4.34 45.30 -4.91
CA GLY A 257 3.34 44.96 -3.90
C GLY A 257 2.10 44.23 -4.43
N GLU A 258 1.95 44.08 -5.74
CA GLU A 258 0.81 43.39 -6.36
C GLU A 258 0.83 41.88 -6.03
N THR A 259 -0.30 41.37 -5.53
CA THR A 259 -0.50 39.93 -5.28
C THR A 259 -1.35 39.34 -6.39
N ARG A 260 -0.91 38.22 -6.95
CA ARG A 260 -1.60 37.47 -8.00
C ARG A 260 -1.82 36.03 -7.55
N ASN A 261 -2.91 35.43 -8.03
CA ASN A 261 -3.29 34.06 -7.68
C ASN A 261 -3.61 33.27 -8.94
N VAL A 262 -3.06 32.07 -9.01
CA VAL A 262 -3.36 31.07 -10.04
C VAL A 262 -4.10 29.91 -9.40
N PHE A 263 -5.19 29.48 -10.03
CA PHE A 263 -6.05 28.40 -9.53
C PHE A 263 -5.85 27.14 -10.35
N TYR A 264 -5.37 26.07 -9.71
CA TYR A 264 -5.22 24.75 -10.31
C TYR A 264 -6.31 23.82 -9.82
N THR A 265 -6.96 23.11 -10.74
CA THR A 265 -7.95 22.08 -10.43
C THR A 265 -7.35 20.71 -10.74
N PHE A 266 -7.11 19.92 -9.71
CA PHE A 266 -6.56 18.57 -9.83
C PHE A 266 -7.64 17.53 -9.57
N LYS A 267 -7.68 16.51 -10.41
CA LYS A 267 -8.42 15.28 -10.16
C LYS A 267 -7.46 14.24 -9.59
N THR A 268 -7.85 13.62 -8.49
CA THR A 268 -7.06 12.56 -7.85
C THR A 268 -7.33 11.21 -8.52
N THR A 269 -6.28 10.43 -8.74
CA THR A 269 -6.37 9.16 -9.48
C THR A 269 -6.96 8.03 -8.62
N PRO A 270 -7.68 7.05 -9.20
CA PRO A 270 -8.19 5.88 -8.47
C PRO A 270 -7.10 4.99 -7.87
N GLU A 271 -5.93 4.95 -8.49
CA GLU A 271 -4.75 4.16 -8.11
C GLU A 271 -4.03 4.73 -6.87
N MET A 272 -4.32 5.99 -6.51
CA MET A 272 -3.83 6.62 -5.29
C MET A 272 -4.18 5.77 -4.07
N ILE A 273 -3.17 5.43 -3.27
CA ILE A 273 -3.33 4.50 -2.16
C ILE A 273 -4.21 5.12 -1.06
N LYS A 274 -5.48 4.72 -1.02
CA LYS A 274 -6.52 5.19 -0.08
C LYS A 274 -6.15 5.02 1.40
N ASP A 275 -5.20 4.16 1.72
CA ASP A 275 -5.09 3.50 3.02
C ASP A 275 -3.72 3.65 3.72
N THR A 276 -2.74 4.33 3.12
CA THR A 276 -1.38 4.43 3.70
C THR A 276 -1.15 5.65 4.59
N SER A 277 -2.11 6.58 4.75
CA SER A 277 -1.86 7.91 5.34
C SER A 277 -0.57 8.52 4.78
N ALA A 278 -0.28 8.22 3.51
CA ALA A 278 0.94 8.68 2.87
C ALA A 278 0.79 10.17 2.65
N THR A 279 1.86 10.89 2.97
CA THR A 279 1.98 12.29 2.62
C THR A 279 2.39 12.37 1.16
N VAL A 280 1.67 13.15 0.39
CA VAL A 280 2.02 13.57 -0.96
C VAL A 280 2.39 15.04 -0.92
N THR A 281 3.36 15.42 -1.73
CA THR A 281 3.87 16.78 -1.78
C THR A 281 3.68 17.39 -3.16
N MET A 282 3.42 18.69 -3.20
CA MET A 282 3.52 19.51 -4.41
C MET A 282 4.56 20.58 -4.14
N ARG A 283 5.46 20.83 -5.09
CA ARG A 283 6.50 21.84 -4.93
C ARG A 283 6.23 23.00 -5.89
N GLY A 284 6.07 24.19 -5.35
CA GLY A 284 6.08 25.43 -6.12
C GLY A 284 7.44 26.10 -6.08
N ILE A 285 7.87 26.63 -7.22
CA ILE A 285 9.06 27.49 -7.36
C ILE A 285 8.63 28.79 -8.03
N PHE A 286 8.81 29.91 -7.34
CA PHE A 286 8.51 31.24 -7.83
C PHE A 286 9.80 32.00 -8.12
N VAL A 287 9.96 32.42 -9.38
CA VAL A 287 11.07 33.24 -9.87
C VAL A 287 10.53 34.66 -10.08
N PRO A 288 10.84 35.63 -9.18
CA PRO A 288 10.26 36.97 -9.24
C PRO A 288 10.68 37.75 -10.49
N ASN A 289 11.88 37.49 -11.01
CA ASN A 289 12.44 38.16 -12.16
C ASN A 289 13.25 37.18 -13.05
N ARG A 290 12.91 37.07 -14.33
CA ARG A 290 13.54 36.16 -15.30
C ARG A 290 15.03 36.39 -15.50
N SER A 291 15.50 37.61 -15.25
CA SER A 291 16.92 37.98 -15.41
C SER A 291 17.79 37.51 -14.25
N TYR A 292 17.19 37.10 -13.12
CA TYR A 292 17.91 36.69 -11.92
C TYR A 292 17.58 35.25 -11.54
N LYS A 293 18.52 34.58 -10.86
CA LYS A 293 18.34 33.20 -10.38
C LYS A 293 17.69 33.10 -9.00
N ASN A 294 17.42 34.25 -8.38
CA ASN A 294 16.77 34.32 -7.08
C ASN A 294 15.35 33.74 -7.18
N HIS A 295 15.02 32.80 -6.31
CA HIS A 295 13.71 32.18 -6.33
C HIS A 295 13.25 31.77 -4.92
N LYS A 296 11.95 31.52 -4.81
CA LYS A 296 11.30 31.06 -3.59
C LYS A 296 10.71 29.67 -3.82
N VAL A 297 11.01 28.75 -2.90
CA VAL A 297 10.47 27.39 -2.93
C VAL A 297 9.46 27.22 -1.82
N LYS A 298 8.30 26.65 -2.13
CA LYS A 298 7.28 26.26 -1.15
C LYS A 298 6.79 24.86 -1.45
N ASN A 299 6.78 24.00 -0.44
CA ASN A 299 6.18 22.67 -0.54
C ASN A 299 4.81 22.69 0.13
N LEU A 300 3.80 22.18 -0.57
CA LEU A 300 2.49 21.87 -0.02
C LEU A 300 2.45 20.39 0.33
N GLU A 301 2.45 20.09 1.62
CA GLU A 301 2.28 18.73 2.11
C GLU A 301 0.79 18.41 2.31
N MET A 302 0.37 17.25 1.85
CA MET A 302 -1.01 16.80 1.92
C MET A 302 -1.05 15.33 2.28
N GLU A 303 -2.05 14.93 3.07
CA GLU A 303 -2.22 13.53 3.40
C GLU A 303 -3.34 12.93 2.59
N ILE A 304 -3.12 11.73 2.06
CA ILE A 304 -4.20 11.00 1.40
C ILE A 304 -5.20 10.55 2.46
N VAL A 305 -6.41 11.11 2.40
CA VAL A 305 -7.49 10.82 3.35
C VAL A 305 -8.62 10.03 2.69
N THR A 306 -9.41 9.35 3.52
CA THR A 306 -10.61 8.61 3.10
C THR A 306 -11.89 9.43 3.26
N SER A 307 -11.82 10.53 4.00
CA SER A 307 -12.92 11.41 4.37
C SER A 307 -12.33 12.75 4.83
N HIS A 308 -13.04 13.85 4.59
CA HIS A 308 -12.68 15.19 5.06
C HIS A 308 -13.05 15.44 6.53
N ASP A 309 -13.28 14.36 7.29
CA ASP A 309 -13.57 14.43 8.72
C ASP A 309 -12.29 14.83 9.49
N PRO A 310 -12.28 16.01 10.14
CA PRO A 310 -11.13 16.46 10.92
C PRO A 310 -10.98 15.71 12.25
N ASN A 311 -12.03 15.05 12.75
CA ASN A 311 -12.03 14.25 13.98
C ASN A 311 -11.86 12.76 13.63
N LYS A 312 -10.61 12.36 13.39
CA LYS A 312 -10.31 11.04 12.84
C LYS A 312 -9.28 10.29 13.68
N MET A 313 -9.47 8.98 13.83
CA MET A 313 -8.46 8.06 14.34
C MET A 313 -7.90 7.20 13.20
N GLY A 314 -6.57 7.19 13.07
CA GLY A 314 -5.84 6.39 12.10
C GLY A 314 -4.77 5.51 12.75
N SER A 315 -4.40 4.43 12.05
CA SER A 315 -3.27 3.58 12.41
C SER A 315 -2.46 3.19 11.17
N ASN A 316 -1.14 3.14 11.26
CA ASN A 316 -0.28 2.69 10.15
C ASN A 316 -0.35 1.16 9.89
N GLY A 317 -1.05 0.40 10.73
CA GLY A 317 -1.08 -1.07 10.72
C GLY A 317 -2.27 -1.70 10.00
N ARG A 318 -2.88 -1.10 8.96
CA ARG A 318 -4.11 -1.67 8.37
C ARG A 318 -3.94 -3.10 7.85
N PHE A 319 -2.81 -3.42 7.22
CA PHE A 319 -2.42 -4.79 6.85
C PHE A 319 -1.01 -5.07 7.36
N MET A 320 -0.88 -6.01 8.29
CA MET A 320 0.43 -6.40 8.82
C MET A 320 0.68 -7.89 8.65
N ASN A 321 1.92 -8.23 8.31
CA ASN A 321 2.36 -9.60 8.22
C ASN A 321 2.43 -10.22 9.62
N TYR A 322 1.56 -11.17 9.91
CA TYR A 322 1.42 -11.80 11.23
C TYR A 322 2.72 -12.43 11.75
N ARG A 323 3.64 -12.87 10.86
CA ARG A 323 4.93 -13.46 11.26
C ARG A 323 5.91 -12.44 11.83
N LEU A 324 5.95 -11.24 11.24
CA LEU A 324 6.92 -10.19 11.57
C LEU A 324 6.34 -9.12 12.50
N VAL A 325 5.04 -9.15 12.76
CA VAL A 325 4.34 -8.08 13.45
C VAL A 325 4.78 -7.88 14.90
N ARG A 326 5.24 -8.94 15.57
CA ARG A 326 5.79 -8.89 16.94
C ARG A 326 7.01 -7.96 17.08
N PHE A 327 7.73 -7.72 15.99
CA PHE A 327 8.91 -6.86 15.98
C PHE A 327 8.59 -5.41 15.59
N LYS A 328 7.33 -5.12 15.22
CA LYS A 328 6.91 -3.80 14.75
C LYS A 328 6.15 -3.04 15.85
N ARG A 329 6.28 -1.71 15.83
CA ARG A 329 5.44 -0.78 16.58
C ARG A 329 4.32 -0.29 15.68
N VAL A 330 3.09 -0.27 16.20
CA VAL A 330 1.94 0.33 15.51
C VAL A 330 1.80 1.76 15.99
N ASN A 331 1.77 2.68 15.04
CA ASN A 331 1.55 4.09 15.29
C ASN A 331 0.08 4.40 15.11
N PHE A 332 -0.48 5.06 16.12
CA PHE A 332 -1.84 5.59 16.14
C PHE A 332 -1.79 7.11 16.11
N LYS A 333 -2.69 7.72 15.35
CA LYS A 333 -2.86 9.17 15.30
C LYS A 333 -4.34 9.50 15.46
N THR A 334 -4.67 10.23 16.51
CA THR A 334 -6.00 10.79 16.72
C THR A 334 -5.94 12.29 16.40
N ARG A 335 -6.81 12.75 15.51
CA ARG A 335 -6.99 14.17 15.19
C ARG A 335 -8.30 14.66 15.79
N PHE A 336 -8.31 15.93 16.13
CA PHE A 336 -9.50 16.60 16.62
C PHE A 336 -9.51 18.05 16.14
N GLN A 337 -10.69 18.66 16.07
CA GLN A 337 -10.88 20.07 15.74
C GLN A 337 -11.92 20.68 16.67
N ASN A 338 -11.61 21.85 17.22
CA ASN A 338 -12.56 22.61 18.03
C ASN A 338 -13.49 23.41 17.10
N ASN A 339 -14.78 23.04 17.09
CA ASN A 339 -15.81 23.73 16.31
C ASN A 339 -16.72 24.63 17.16
N GLY A 340 -16.34 24.95 18.41
CA GLY A 340 -17.12 25.85 19.25
C GLY A 340 -16.97 27.32 18.85
N GLU A 341 -17.84 28.15 19.41
CA GLU A 341 -17.78 29.63 19.32
C GLU A 341 -16.66 30.25 20.17
N GLY A 342 -16.01 29.45 21.04
CA GLY A 342 -14.95 29.87 21.94
C GLY A 342 -13.76 28.90 22.00
N PRO A 343 -12.65 29.33 22.62
CA PRO A 343 -11.44 28.53 22.71
C PRO A 343 -11.60 27.39 23.72
N ALA A 344 -11.07 26.22 23.39
CA ALA A 344 -11.05 25.07 24.29
C ALA A 344 -9.82 25.11 25.21
N ARG A 345 -10.04 24.97 26.52
CA ARG A 345 -8.95 24.97 27.53
C ARG A 345 -8.54 23.57 27.98
N LYS A 346 -9.48 22.64 27.92
CA LYS A 346 -9.30 21.23 28.27
C LYS A 346 -9.81 20.35 27.16
N ILE A 347 -8.98 19.41 26.71
CA ILE A 347 -9.36 18.42 25.70
C ILE A 347 -9.05 17.04 26.26
N ARG A 348 -10.07 16.19 26.38
CA ARG A 348 -9.94 14.81 26.86
C ARG A 348 -10.21 13.84 25.71
N LEU A 349 -9.24 12.99 25.40
CA LEU A 349 -9.33 11.93 24.41
C LEU A 349 -9.37 10.59 25.13
N GLU A 350 -10.49 9.89 25.05
CA GLU A 350 -10.65 8.54 25.60
C GLU A 350 -10.54 7.53 24.45
N THR A 351 -9.38 6.89 24.34
CA THR A 351 -9.07 5.98 23.23
C THR A 351 -9.15 4.52 23.65
N ASP A 352 -9.99 3.74 22.97
CA ASP A 352 -10.16 2.30 23.17
C ASP A 352 -8.89 1.55 22.73
N ILE A 353 -8.37 0.66 23.57
CA ILE A 353 -7.17 -0.14 23.26
C ILE A 353 -7.49 -1.63 23.26
N PRO A 354 -7.29 -2.32 22.12
CA PRO A 354 -7.40 -3.77 22.05
C PRO A 354 -6.42 -4.47 22.99
N ASP A 355 -6.84 -5.58 23.59
CA ASP A 355 -6.02 -6.36 24.54
C ASP A 355 -4.72 -6.91 23.95
N MET A 356 -4.63 -7.02 22.62
CA MET A 356 -3.42 -7.50 21.91
C MET A 356 -2.22 -6.54 21.98
N PHE A 357 -2.41 -5.29 22.39
CA PHE A 357 -1.32 -4.33 22.51
C PHE A 357 -0.74 -4.31 23.92
N ASP A 358 0.59 -4.33 24.03
CA ASP A 358 1.27 -4.20 25.30
C ASP A 358 1.35 -2.73 25.74
N LYS A 359 0.60 -2.42 26.79
CA LYS A 359 0.49 -1.10 27.40
C LYS A 359 1.79 -0.64 28.03
N LYS A 360 2.67 -1.54 28.45
CA LYS A 360 4.00 -1.19 29.01
C LYS A 360 4.90 -0.57 27.94
N THR A 361 4.65 -0.87 26.66
CA THR A 361 5.45 -0.37 25.54
C THR A 361 4.93 0.95 24.98
N PHE A 362 3.91 1.54 25.59
CA PHE A 362 3.30 2.79 25.17
C PHE A 362 4.33 3.93 25.12
N GLN A 363 4.31 4.69 24.03
CA GLN A 363 5.15 5.86 23.85
C GLN A 363 4.39 6.95 23.09
N ILE A 364 4.53 8.19 23.53
CA ILE A 364 4.03 9.37 22.80
C ILE A 364 5.10 9.76 21.77
N GLU A 365 4.69 9.90 20.51
CA GLU A 365 5.58 10.26 19.41
C GLU A 365 5.56 11.76 19.15
N SER A 366 4.37 12.35 19.05
CA SER A 366 4.17 13.78 18.85
C SER A 366 2.74 14.21 19.18
N MET A 367 2.54 15.48 19.46
CA MET A 367 1.22 16.05 19.76
C MET A 367 1.14 17.50 19.30
N TYR A 368 -0.08 17.97 19.04
CA TYR A 368 -0.38 19.39 18.84
C TYR A 368 -1.72 19.71 19.52
N PRO A 369 -1.83 20.81 20.32
CA PRO A 369 -0.77 21.78 20.66
C PRO A 369 0.42 21.17 21.40
N GLU A 370 1.63 21.63 21.08
CA GLU A 370 2.85 21.13 21.71
C GLU A 370 2.90 21.56 23.18
N CYS A 371 2.98 20.59 24.10
CA CYS A 371 3.07 20.86 25.54
C CYS A 371 3.84 19.75 26.27
N PRO A 372 4.46 20.05 27.43
CA PRO A 372 5.13 19.05 28.26
C PRO A 372 4.13 18.06 28.91
N ILE A 373 4.65 16.93 29.38
CA ILE A 373 3.86 15.96 30.16
C ILE A 373 3.59 16.55 31.56
N CYS A 374 2.36 16.42 32.06
CA CYS A 374 1.98 17.01 33.35
C CYS A 374 2.80 16.43 34.53
N PRO A 375 3.15 17.26 35.54
CA PRO A 375 3.76 16.78 36.78
C PRO A 375 2.79 15.86 37.54
N LYS A 376 3.34 14.86 38.24
CA LYS A 376 2.53 13.90 39.01
C LYS A 376 2.22 14.47 40.39
N GLY A 377 0.94 14.54 40.76
CA GLY A 377 0.49 14.88 42.12
C GLY A 377 0.20 16.38 42.37
N GLU A 378 0.32 17.23 41.36
CA GLU A 378 0.05 18.68 41.46
C GLU A 378 -0.97 19.13 40.40
N GLU A 379 -1.70 20.21 40.69
CA GLU A 379 -2.51 20.87 39.65
C GLU A 379 -1.58 21.68 38.74
N PRO A 380 -1.57 21.38 37.42
CA PRO A 380 -0.68 22.08 36.51
C PRO A 380 -1.15 23.52 36.36
N THR A 381 -0.22 24.46 36.47
CA THR A 381 -0.43 25.89 36.17
C THR A 381 -0.07 26.23 34.72
N ILE A 382 0.73 25.38 34.08
CA ILE A 382 1.14 25.50 32.68
C ILE A 382 0.34 24.54 31.78
N SER A 383 0.37 24.79 30.46
CA SER A 383 -0.18 23.86 29.46
C SER A 383 0.55 22.52 29.54
N CYS A 384 -0.17 21.41 29.69
CA CYS A 384 0.45 20.09 29.74
C CYS A 384 -0.49 18.97 29.28
N LEU A 385 0.10 17.82 28.95
CA LEU A 385 -0.62 16.59 28.61
C LEU A 385 -0.54 15.57 29.75
N ASP A 386 -1.71 15.20 30.27
CA ASP A 386 -1.88 14.14 31.25
C ASP A 386 -2.28 12.83 30.55
N THR A 387 -1.72 11.69 30.96
CA THR A 387 -1.99 10.40 30.33
C THR A 387 -2.32 9.35 31.39
N ILE A 388 -3.53 8.80 31.32
CA ILE A 388 -4.02 7.76 32.23
C ILE A 388 -4.25 6.48 31.43
N ILE A 389 -3.49 5.42 31.77
CA ILE A 389 -3.61 4.11 31.14
C ILE A 389 -4.53 3.23 32.00
N LYS A 390 -5.71 2.88 31.47
CA LYS A 390 -6.66 1.93 32.09
C LYS A 390 -6.56 0.56 31.41
N GLN A 391 -7.35 -0.40 31.91
CA GLN A 391 -7.39 -1.76 31.35
C GLN A 391 -7.82 -1.81 29.87
N LYS A 392 -8.81 -1.04 29.42
CA LYS A 392 -9.32 -1.09 28.04
C LYS A 392 -9.19 0.22 27.25
N GLN A 393 -8.63 1.26 27.88
CA GLN A 393 -8.54 2.59 27.28
C GLN A 393 -7.29 3.34 27.75
N ILE A 394 -6.77 4.23 26.91
CA ILE A 394 -5.86 5.29 27.32
C ILE A 394 -6.61 6.61 27.24
N ILE A 395 -6.48 7.41 28.29
CA ILE A 395 -7.07 8.75 28.37
C ILE A 395 -5.96 9.76 28.27
N PHE A 396 -6.01 10.61 27.25
CA PHE A 396 -5.15 11.79 27.11
C PHE A 396 -5.95 13.01 27.54
N THR A 397 -5.41 13.84 28.43
CA THR A 397 -6.06 15.09 28.83
C THR A 397 -5.09 16.25 28.66
N PHE A 398 -5.32 17.08 27.66
CA PHE A 398 -4.70 18.38 27.56
C PHE A 398 -5.32 19.31 28.61
N LYS A 399 -4.49 19.93 29.44
CA LYS A 399 -4.89 20.88 30.48
C LYS A 399 -4.27 22.25 30.19
N ASN A 400 -5.01 23.32 30.45
CA ASN A 400 -4.60 24.72 30.29
C ASN A 400 -4.04 25.04 28.90
N ILE A 401 -4.59 24.46 27.85
CA ILE A 401 -4.22 24.80 26.47
C ILE A 401 -5.09 25.93 25.94
N TYR A 402 -4.70 26.52 24.81
CA TYR A 402 -5.54 27.45 24.07
C TYR A 402 -5.69 26.92 22.64
N LEU A 403 -6.84 26.33 22.35
CA LEU A 403 -7.19 25.93 20.99
C LEU A 403 -8.40 26.74 20.51
N PRO A 404 -8.23 27.68 19.56
CA PRO A 404 -9.32 28.52 19.10
C PRO A 404 -10.46 27.70 18.50
N GLY A 405 -11.68 28.22 18.62
CA GLY A 405 -12.86 27.61 18.01
C GLY A 405 -13.02 28.03 16.55
N SER A 406 -13.46 27.12 15.68
CA SER A 406 -13.64 27.44 14.25
C SER A 406 -14.81 28.36 13.95
N GLU A 407 -15.73 28.55 14.91
CA GLU A 407 -16.84 29.52 14.84
C GLU A 407 -16.54 30.81 15.64
N GLN A 408 -15.35 30.92 16.25
CA GLN A 408 -14.95 32.10 17.01
C GLN A 408 -14.70 33.30 16.08
N LYS A 409 -15.14 34.49 16.50
CA LYS A 409 -14.87 35.75 15.78
C LYS A 409 -13.36 35.98 15.63
N ASN A 410 -12.92 36.40 14.44
CA ASN A 410 -11.53 36.70 14.04
C ASN A 410 -10.61 35.48 13.82
N VAL A 411 -11.15 34.25 13.73
CA VAL A 411 -10.36 33.07 13.33
C VAL A 411 -10.44 32.91 11.81
N HIS A 412 -9.45 33.45 11.10
CA HIS A 412 -9.36 33.35 9.64
C HIS A 412 -8.72 32.03 9.18
N GLU A 413 -7.80 31.47 9.99
CA GLU A 413 -7.12 30.22 9.69
C GLU A 413 -7.75 29.04 10.44
N LYS A 414 -8.60 28.29 9.75
CA LYS A 414 -9.29 27.12 10.33
C LYS A 414 -8.32 26.00 10.76
N ASP A 415 -7.13 25.91 10.17
CA ASP A 415 -6.17 24.85 10.53
C ASP A 415 -5.61 25.02 11.94
N SER A 416 -5.54 26.26 12.45
CA SER A 416 -5.15 26.59 13.83
C SER A 416 -6.14 26.10 14.89
N THR A 417 -7.32 25.64 14.49
CA THR A 417 -8.36 25.05 15.37
C THR A 417 -8.24 23.54 15.50
N LYS A 418 -7.28 22.92 14.79
CA LYS A 418 -7.06 21.47 14.76
C LYS A 418 -5.95 21.07 15.72
N GLY A 419 -6.03 19.86 16.24
CA GLY A 419 -5.06 19.23 17.13
C GLY A 419 -4.88 17.75 16.81
N PHE A 420 -3.80 17.16 17.32
CA PHE A 420 -3.61 15.72 17.22
C PHE A 420 -2.77 15.16 18.37
N VAL A 421 -2.93 13.86 18.63
CA VAL A 421 -2.04 13.05 19.46
C VAL A 421 -1.58 11.85 18.65
N LYS A 422 -0.27 11.65 18.55
CA LYS A 422 0.36 10.51 17.91
C LYS A 422 1.12 9.70 18.95
N TYR A 423 0.83 8.41 19.02
CA TYR A 423 1.44 7.49 19.98
C TYR A 423 1.70 6.13 19.33
N SER A 424 2.60 5.34 19.91
CA SER A 424 3.01 4.04 19.38
C SER A 424 2.99 2.95 20.45
N MET A 425 2.71 1.71 20.05
CA MET A 425 2.66 0.53 20.93
C MET A 425 3.14 -0.73 20.20
N LYS A 426 3.73 -1.68 20.92
CA LYS A 426 4.03 -3.05 20.42
C LYS A 426 2.88 -4.00 20.72
N PHE A 427 2.85 -5.12 19.99
CA PHE A 427 1.99 -6.25 20.34
C PHE A 427 2.51 -6.94 21.61
N GLY A 428 1.59 -7.41 22.45
CA GLY A 428 1.92 -8.28 23.57
C GLY A 428 2.36 -9.67 23.12
N GLU A 429 2.66 -10.55 24.06
CA GLU A 429 3.06 -11.93 23.77
C GLU A 429 1.87 -12.77 23.26
N ASP A 430 0.69 -12.55 23.83
CA ASP A 430 -0.55 -13.22 23.45
C ASP A 430 -1.37 -12.39 22.46
N PHE A 431 -1.06 -12.52 21.17
CA PHE A 431 -1.86 -11.90 20.10
C PHE A 431 -2.27 -12.91 19.03
N HIS A 432 -3.56 -12.90 18.73
CA HIS A 432 -4.18 -13.80 17.77
C HIS A 432 -4.35 -13.10 16.42
N LYS A 433 -4.53 -13.89 15.36
CA LYS A 433 -4.79 -13.39 14.00
C LYS A 433 -6.24 -12.87 13.86
N VAL A 434 -6.64 -11.96 14.73
CA VAL A 434 -7.98 -11.34 14.80
C VAL A 434 -7.84 -9.86 14.50
N LYS A 435 -8.78 -9.27 13.75
CA LYS A 435 -8.75 -7.83 13.46
C LYS A 435 -8.90 -7.02 14.76
N THR A 436 -8.08 -6.00 14.95
CA THR A 436 -8.29 -5.02 16.02
C THR A 436 -9.34 -4.00 15.60
N LYS A 437 -10.00 -3.40 16.58
CA LYS A 437 -10.77 -2.18 16.39
C LYS A 437 -10.46 -1.24 17.56
N SER A 438 -10.14 0.00 17.24
CA SER A 438 -9.89 1.06 18.20
C SER A 438 -10.62 2.31 17.72
N ARG A 439 -11.12 3.13 18.64
CA ARG A 439 -11.80 4.39 18.38
C ARG A 439 -11.51 5.35 19.52
N THR A 440 -11.69 6.64 19.29
CA THR A 440 -11.51 7.66 20.33
C THR A 440 -12.80 8.45 20.53
N ALA A 441 -13.13 8.74 21.79
CA ALA A 441 -14.08 9.77 22.17
C ALA A 441 -13.32 11.06 22.50
N ILE A 442 -13.64 12.14 21.80
CA ILE A 442 -13.01 13.46 21.94
C ILE A 442 -13.97 14.36 22.72
N ILE A 443 -13.54 14.90 23.86
CA ILE A 443 -14.35 15.72 24.75
C ILE A 443 -13.66 17.08 24.88
N PHE A 444 -14.36 18.14 24.50
CA PHE A 444 -13.92 19.53 24.67
C PHE A 444 -14.57 20.11 25.93
N ASP A 445 -13.76 20.50 26.91
CA ASP A 445 -14.18 21.07 28.18
C ASP A 445 -15.32 20.29 28.89
N LYS A 446 -16.57 20.76 28.77
CA LYS A 446 -17.78 20.14 29.35
C LYS A 446 -18.81 19.71 28.30
N ASN A 447 -18.41 19.64 27.03
CA ASN A 447 -19.28 19.27 25.91
C ASN A 447 -19.45 17.76 25.78
N GLU A 448 -20.45 17.33 25.02
CA GLU A 448 -20.68 15.92 24.71
C GLU A 448 -19.51 15.30 23.92
N PRO A 449 -19.22 14.00 24.12
CA PRO A 449 -18.13 13.32 23.44
C PRO A 449 -18.40 13.18 21.94
N ILE A 450 -17.44 13.58 21.14
CA ILE A 450 -17.39 13.35 19.69
C ILE A 450 -16.71 12.01 19.42
N ILE A 451 -17.40 11.09 18.75
CA ILE A 451 -16.88 9.75 18.48
C ILE A 451 -16.21 9.69 17.10
N THR A 452 -14.96 9.23 17.04
CA THR A 452 -14.22 9.05 15.78
C THR A 452 -14.61 7.76 15.05
N ASN A 453 -14.13 7.61 13.82
CA ASN A 453 -14.13 6.33 13.11
C ASN A 453 -13.34 5.23 13.87
N TYR A 454 -13.56 3.98 13.48
CA TYR A 454 -12.72 2.86 13.91
C TYR A 454 -11.42 2.82 13.12
N ALA A 455 -10.29 2.83 13.82
CA ALA A 455 -9.00 2.36 13.32
C ALA A 455 -8.96 0.83 13.44
N THR A 456 -8.75 0.13 12.31
CA THR A 456 -8.71 -1.33 12.29
C THR A 456 -7.40 -1.86 11.73
N THR A 457 -6.74 -2.73 12.49
CA THR A 457 -5.56 -3.48 12.08
C THR A 457 -6.00 -4.87 11.60
N ARG A 458 -5.56 -5.28 10.41
CA ARG A 458 -5.79 -6.64 9.86
C ARG A 458 -4.46 -7.36 9.71
N PHE A 459 -4.49 -8.68 9.91
CA PHE A 459 -3.31 -9.52 9.80
C PHE A 459 -3.35 -10.35 8.53
N LEU A 460 -2.37 -10.13 7.65
CA LEU A 460 -2.11 -11.02 6.53
C LEU A 460 -1.26 -12.20 7.03
N PRO A 461 -1.54 -13.44 6.59
CA PRO A 461 -0.63 -14.55 6.87
C PRO A 461 0.76 -14.22 6.32
N GLY A 462 1.78 -14.46 7.13
CA GLY A 462 3.14 -14.54 6.59
C GLY A 462 3.34 -15.82 5.79
N ILE A 463 4.51 -15.97 5.18
CA ILE A 463 4.94 -17.23 4.57
C ILE A 463 5.66 -18.05 5.64
N SER A 464 5.27 -19.31 5.78
CA SER A 464 6.00 -20.36 6.50
C SER A 464 6.71 -21.23 5.48
N ILE A 465 8.00 -21.44 5.72
CA ILE A 465 8.82 -22.39 4.98
C ILE A 465 8.95 -23.61 5.88
N GLY A 466 8.95 -24.81 5.32
CA GLY A 466 9.22 -26.01 6.08
C GLY A 466 10.19 -26.94 5.37
N ALA A 467 10.94 -27.70 6.15
CA ALA A 467 11.79 -28.78 5.65
C ALA A 467 11.04 -30.11 5.81
N LYS A 468 11.13 -30.98 4.80
CA LYS A 468 10.46 -32.28 4.76
C LYS A 468 11.48 -33.33 4.36
N ALA A 469 11.44 -34.50 4.99
CA ALA A 469 12.25 -35.64 4.60
C ALA A 469 11.53 -36.94 4.95
N GLY A 470 11.75 -37.99 4.19
CA GLY A 470 11.04 -39.23 4.39
C GLY A 470 11.46 -40.36 3.45
N TYR A 471 10.61 -41.38 3.44
CA TYR A 471 10.76 -42.60 2.68
C TYR A 471 9.47 -42.90 1.91
N ASN A 472 9.62 -43.30 0.65
CA ASN A 472 8.50 -43.77 -0.18
C ASN A 472 8.53 -45.31 -0.26
N LEU A 473 7.39 -45.92 -0.01
CA LEU A 473 7.14 -47.35 -0.08
C LEU A 473 6.31 -47.65 -1.33
N TYR A 474 6.89 -48.37 -2.29
CA TYR A 474 6.24 -48.81 -3.53
C TYR A 474 5.86 -50.31 -3.40
N PRO A 475 4.58 -50.66 -3.18
CA PRO A 475 4.18 -52.04 -2.97
C PRO A 475 4.34 -52.94 -4.21
N ASP A 476 4.26 -52.35 -5.40
CA ASP A 476 4.29 -53.07 -6.68
C ASP A 476 5.72 -53.31 -7.21
N LEU A 477 6.76 -52.87 -6.49
CA LEU A 477 8.16 -52.97 -6.91
C LEU A 477 9.00 -53.85 -5.96
N GLU A 478 9.74 -54.80 -6.52
CA GLU A 478 10.71 -55.60 -5.78
C GLU A 478 11.98 -54.81 -5.44
N ASN A 479 12.54 -55.05 -4.24
CA ASN A 479 13.75 -54.40 -3.71
C ASN A 479 13.77 -52.86 -3.83
N SER A 480 12.61 -52.20 -3.74
CA SER A 480 12.53 -50.75 -3.89
C SER A 480 13.03 -49.99 -2.66
N THR A 481 13.94 -49.04 -2.89
CA THR A 481 14.40 -48.08 -1.89
C THR A 481 14.21 -46.67 -2.43
N SER A 482 13.46 -45.84 -1.70
CA SER A 482 13.18 -44.47 -2.12
C SER A 482 13.22 -43.51 -0.94
N TYR A 483 14.18 -42.60 -0.96
CA TYR A 483 14.32 -41.56 0.05
C TYR A 483 14.13 -40.21 -0.59
N PHE A 484 13.54 -39.27 0.14
CA PHE A 484 13.37 -37.92 -0.38
C PHE A 484 13.64 -36.85 0.66
N VAL A 485 14.04 -35.69 0.15
CA VAL A 485 14.19 -34.45 0.90
C VAL A 485 13.49 -33.33 0.16
N GLY A 486 12.87 -32.41 0.87
CA GLY A 486 12.05 -31.39 0.25
C GLY A 486 11.85 -30.14 1.09
N ALA A 487 11.34 -29.12 0.42
CA ALA A 487 10.93 -27.87 1.01
C ALA A 487 9.43 -27.65 0.81
N THR A 488 8.80 -27.00 1.77
CA THR A 488 7.37 -26.69 1.73
C THR A 488 7.15 -25.20 1.95
N ILE A 489 6.13 -24.66 1.29
CA ILE A 489 5.72 -23.27 1.41
C ILE A 489 4.23 -23.27 1.75
N SER A 490 3.86 -22.62 2.86
CA SER A 490 2.47 -22.51 3.31
C SER A 490 2.23 -21.21 4.08
N PRO A 491 0.97 -20.76 4.28
CA PRO A 491 0.69 -19.62 5.15
C PRO A 491 1.09 -19.89 6.61
N PHE A 492 1.72 -18.91 7.25
CA PHE A 492 2.22 -18.98 8.63
C PHE A 492 1.10 -19.08 9.67
N LYS A 493 1.25 -20.02 10.62
CA LYS A 493 0.25 -20.38 11.65
C LYS A 493 -1.16 -20.56 11.05
N SER A 494 -1.28 -21.40 10.02
CA SER A 494 -2.56 -21.68 9.39
C SER A 494 -3.56 -22.34 10.36
N TYR A 495 -4.80 -21.85 10.37
CA TYR A 495 -5.92 -22.41 11.13
C TYR A 495 -6.99 -22.90 10.17
N ARG A 496 -7.42 -24.16 10.33
CA ARG A 496 -8.32 -24.86 9.41
C ARG A 496 -7.72 -24.95 8.00
N PHE A 497 -8.33 -24.30 7.01
CA PHE A 497 -7.99 -24.42 5.60
C PHE A 497 -6.76 -23.60 5.20
N TYR A 498 -5.86 -24.19 4.42
CA TYR A 498 -4.75 -23.48 3.78
C TYR A 498 -4.18 -24.25 2.58
N TRP A 499 -3.54 -23.51 1.68
CA TRP A 499 -2.77 -24.09 0.58
C TRP A 499 -1.34 -24.39 1.01
N GLN A 500 -0.77 -25.46 0.47
CA GLN A 500 0.63 -25.82 0.67
C GLN A 500 1.21 -26.26 -0.67
N VAL A 501 2.35 -25.69 -1.03
CA VAL A 501 3.14 -26.12 -2.20
C VAL A 501 4.41 -26.77 -1.66
N GLU A 502 4.80 -27.89 -2.26
CA GLU A 502 5.97 -28.64 -1.86
C GLU A 502 6.88 -28.83 -3.09
N TRP A 503 8.18 -28.95 -2.83
CA TRP A 503 9.18 -29.38 -3.79
C TRP A 503 10.01 -30.46 -3.12
N GLU A 504 10.09 -31.63 -3.75
CA GLU A 504 10.78 -32.80 -3.22
C GLU A 504 11.77 -33.34 -4.24
N ASN A 505 12.94 -33.74 -3.76
CA ASN A 505 13.94 -34.47 -4.51
C ASN A 505 14.00 -35.89 -3.95
N ALA A 506 13.62 -36.86 -4.77
CA ALA A 506 13.57 -38.27 -4.39
C ALA A 506 14.65 -39.06 -5.14
N LEU A 507 15.33 -39.95 -4.41
CA LEU A 507 16.32 -40.88 -4.90
C LEU A 507 15.73 -42.28 -4.84
N ASN A 508 15.44 -42.85 -6.01
CA ASN A 508 14.77 -44.11 -6.18
C ASN A 508 15.76 -45.16 -6.70
N LYS A 509 15.71 -46.36 -6.15
CA LYS A 509 16.40 -47.54 -6.67
C LYS A 509 15.46 -48.74 -6.57
N TYR A 510 15.29 -49.48 -7.65
CA TYR A 510 14.42 -50.65 -7.70
C TYR A 510 14.87 -51.62 -8.79
N ASP A 511 14.54 -52.89 -8.63
CA ASP A 511 14.79 -53.92 -9.63
C ASP A 511 13.52 -54.11 -10.49
N SER A 512 13.70 -54.37 -11.78
CA SER A 512 12.59 -54.76 -12.68
C SER A 512 12.48 -56.27 -12.76
N ASP A 513 11.34 -56.77 -13.24
CA ASP A 513 11.09 -58.20 -13.41
C ASP A 513 12.24 -58.92 -14.13
N ILE A 514 12.61 -60.08 -13.60
CA ILE A 514 13.65 -60.94 -14.16
C ILE A 514 13.05 -61.72 -15.32
N SER A 515 13.55 -61.49 -16.54
CA SER A 515 13.15 -62.28 -17.71
C SER A 515 14.12 -63.43 -17.94
N VAL A 516 13.61 -64.66 -18.01
CA VAL A 516 14.39 -65.85 -18.36
C VAL A 516 13.93 -66.37 -19.72
N LEU A 517 14.83 -66.37 -20.69
CA LEU A 517 14.60 -66.90 -22.04
C LEU A 517 15.48 -68.13 -22.25
N THR A 518 14.90 -69.24 -22.66
CA THR A 518 15.62 -70.47 -22.97
C THR A 518 15.49 -70.77 -24.46
N GLU A 519 16.62 -70.84 -25.16
CA GLU A 519 16.70 -71.08 -26.60
C GLU A 519 17.64 -72.26 -26.90
N THR A 520 17.44 -72.94 -28.03
CA THR A 520 18.34 -74.01 -28.49
C THR A 520 19.23 -73.47 -29.61
N VAL A 521 20.53 -73.42 -29.38
CA VAL A 521 21.53 -72.89 -30.31
C VAL A 521 22.35 -74.03 -30.91
N LEU A 522 22.74 -73.89 -32.18
CA LEU A 522 23.63 -74.85 -32.85
C LEU A 522 25.09 -74.46 -32.65
N ASN A 523 25.90 -75.43 -32.22
CA ASN A 523 27.35 -75.26 -32.14
C ASN A 523 28.00 -75.15 -33.51
N PRO A 524 29.24 -74.62 -33.59
CA PRO A 524 30.07 -74.67 -34.80
C PRO A 524 30.22 -76.10 -35.39
N ASN A 525 30.03 -77.12 -34.55
CA ASN A 525 30.08 -78.55 -34.91
C ASN A 525 28.70 -79.16 -35.24
N GLY A 526 27.63 -78.37 -35.34
CA GLY A 526 26.28 -78.81 -35.72
C GLY A 526 25.46 -79.50 -34.62
N GLN A 527 25.96 -79.58 -33.39
CA GLN A 527 25.23 -80.15 -32.24
C GLN A 527 24.32 -79.09 -31.60
N LYS A 528 23.11 -79.49 -31.20
CA LYS A 528 22.18 -78.64 -30.46
C LYS A 528 22.63 -78.46 -29.01
N GLN A 529 22.57 -77.24 -28.53
CA GLN A 529 22.86 -76.87 -27.13
C GLN A 529 21.76 -75.97 -26.60
N LEU A 530 21.39 -76.18 -25.34
CA LEU A 530 20.46 -75.32 -24.63
C LEU A 530 21.20 -74.07 -24.10
N GLN A 531 20.63 -72.90 -24.34
CA GLN A 531 21.11 -71.60 -23.88
C GLN A 531 20.03 -70.95 -23.01
N ARG A 532 20.36 -70.56 -21.78
CA ARG A 532 19.47 -69.79 -20.91
C ARG A 532 20.02 -68.38 -20.73
N VAL A 533 19.20 -67.41 -21.07
CA VAL A 533 19.48 -65.99 -20.92
C VAL A 533 18.63 -65.47 -19.76
N THR A 534 19.27 -65.08 -18.67
CA THR A 534 18.61 -64.38 -17.56
C THR A 534 18.97 -62.91 -17.64
N THR A 535 17.97 -62.04 -17.78
CA THR A 535 18.15 -60.59 -17.80
C THR A 535 17.57 -60.01 -16.53
N SER A 536 18.40 -59.27 -15.79
CA SER A 536 18.02 -58.50 -14.61
C SER A 536 18.30 -57.03 -14.88
N THR A 537 17.33 -56.16 -14.60
CA THR A 537 17.47 -54.71 -14.80
C THR A 537 17.36 -53.98 -13.46
N GLU A 538 18.43 -53.30 -13.07
CA GLU A 538 18.46 -52.41 -11.89
C GLU A 538 18.24 -50.97 -12.37
N ASN A 539 17.22 -50.29 -11.85
CA ASN A 539 16.93 -48.88 -12.16
C ASN A 539 17.31 -47.96 -11.00
N LYS A 540 17.90 -46.80 -11.32
CA LYS A 540 18.23 -45.73 -10.38
C LYS A 540 17.72 -44.41 -10.93
N ASN A 541 16.79 -43.78 -10.23
CA ASN A 541 16.15 -42.55 -10.68
C ASN A 541 16.30 -41.43 -9.65
N VAL A 542 16.48 -40.21 -10.14
CA VAL A 542 16.40 -38.97 -9.36
C VAL A 542 15.18 -38.20 -9.84
N ASN A 543 14.19 -38.09 -8.96
CA ASN A 543 12.89 -37.50 -9.28
C ASN A 543 12.74 -36.14 -8.62
N TRP A 544 12.14 -35.19 -9.35
CA TRP A 544 11.61 -33.95 -8.78
C TRP A 544 10.10 -34.06 -8.70
N GLU A 545 9.56 -33.91 -7.50
CA GLU A 545 8.12 -33.92 -7.24
C GLU A 545 7.67 -32.52 -6.80
N VAL A 546 6.60 -32.02 -7.41
CA VAL A 546 5.97 -30.74 -7.06
C VAL A 546 4.51 -30.97 -6.67
N PRO A 547 4.23 -31.32 -5.40
CA PRO A 547 2.89 -31.38 -4.85
C PRO A 547 2.26 -29.99 -4.64
N VAL A 548 0.99 -29.84 -5.02
CA VAL A 548 0.13 -28.71 -4.66
C VAL A 548 -1.06 -29.24 -3.87
N LEU A 549 -1.13 -28.89 -2.59
CA LEU A 549 -2.11 -29.42 -1.65
C LEU A 549 -3.06 -28.34 -1.13
N ILE A 550 -4.30 -28.77 -0.96
CA ILE A 550 -5.27 -28.14 -0.07
C ILE A 550 -5.23 -28.91 1.25
N ARG A 551 -4.91 -28.24 2.36
CA ARG A 551 -4.85 -28.84 3.70
C ARG A 551 -5.90 -28.23 4.64
N TYR A 552 -6.40 -29.05 5.56
CA TYR A 552 -7.34 -28.68 6.61
C TYR A 552 -6.83 -29.20 7.97
N ASN A 553 -6.48 -28.28 8.87
CA ASN A 553 -6.14 -28.59 10.26
C ASN A 553 -7.43 -28.80 11.07
N ILE A 554 -7.69 -30.05 11.48
CA ILE A 554 -8.86 -30.42 12.32
C ILE A 554 -8.72 -29.78 13.70
N ASN A 555 -7.52 -29.86 14.27
CA ASN A 555 -7.15 -29.22 15.53
C ASN A 555 -5.66 -28.80 15.48
N ASN A 556 -5.03 -28.59 16.63
CA ASN A 556 -3.60 -28.22 16.67
C ASN A 556 -2.66 -29.39 16.36
N TYR A 557 -3.17 -30.62 16.37
CA TYR A 557 -2.40 -31.85 16.33
C TYR A 557 -2.58 -32.68 15.07
N PHE A 558 -3.74 -32.58 14.42
CA PHE A 558 -4.09 -33.38 13.25
C PHE A 558 -4.47 -32.50 12.06
N GLY A 559 -3.98 -32.87 10.89
CA GLY A 559 -4.30 -32.23 9.62
C GLY A 559 -4.50 -33.27 8.53
N VAL A 560 -5.46 -33.00 7.65
CA VAL A 560 -5.72 -33.78 6.43
C VAL A 560 -5.48 -32.90 5.22
N GLY A 561 -5.16 -33.49 4.07
CA GLY A 561 -4.98 -32.76 2.83
C GLY A 561 -5.25 -33.63 1.62
N ALA A 562 -5.56 -32.96 0.52
CA ALA A 562 -5.65 -33.58 -0.79
C ALA A 562 -5.03 -32.64 -1.82
N GLY A 563 -4.45 -33.19 -2.88
CA GLY A 563 -3.74 -32.39 -3.85
C GLY A 563 -3.48 -33.11 -5.16
N ILE A 564 -2.80 -32.39 -6.02
CA ILE A 564 -2.22 -32.91 -7.26
C ILE A 564 -0.70 -32.89 -7.12
N GLN A 565 -0.02 -33.80 -7.81
CA GLN A 565 1.43 -33.76 -7.95
C GLN A 565 1.86 -33.88 -9.40
N ALA A 566 2.98 -33.23 -9.70
CA ALA A 566 3.76 -33.41 -10.90
C ALA A 566 5.11 -34.04 -10.52
N ASN A 567 5.50 -35.11 -11.19
CA ASN A 567 6.77 -35.81 -10.98
C ASN A 567 7.53 -35.86 -12.32
N PHE A 568 8.83 -35.56 -12.27
CA PHE A 568 9.74 -35.56 -13.41
C PHE A 568 10.98 -36.38 -13.08
N ASP A 569 11.38 -37.32 -13.94
CA ASP A 569 12.66 -38.03 -13.81
C ASP A 569 13.78 -37.10 -14.33
N VAL A 570 14.52 -36.47 -13.42
CA VAL A 570 15.65 -35.58 -13.79
C VAL A 570 16.81 -36.39 -14.33
N SER A 571 17.07 -37.55 -13.73
CA SER A 571 18.03 -38.52 -14.21
C SER A 571 17.49 -39.92 -14.00
N SER A 572 17.58 -40.75 -15.03
CA SER A 572 17.23 -42.16 -14.97
C SER A 572 18.43 -42.96 -15.48
N GLN A 573 18.89 -43.93 -14.68
CA GLN A 573 19.97 -44.84 -15.05
C GLN A 573 19.45 -46.27 -14.98
N GLN A 574 19.57 -47.00 -16.07
CA GLN A 574 19.20 -48.41 -16.15
C GLN A 574 20.46 -49.24 -16.33
N ASN A 575 20.68 -50.20 -15.45
CA ASN A 575 21.78 -51.15 -15.53
C ASN A 575 21.19 -52.51 -15.93
N TYR A 576 21.51 -52.93 -17.14
CA TYR A 576 21.12 -54.23 -17.67
C TYR A 576 22.25 -55.22 -17.38
N ASN A 577 21.94 -56.23 -16.56
CA ASN A 577 22.82 -57.36 -16.31
C ASN A 577 22.21 -58.59 -16.98
N ARG A 578 22.92 -59.14 -17.97
CA ARG A 578 22.51 -60.32 -18.72
C ARG A 578 23.48 -61.46 -18.43
N THR A 579 23.00 -62.54 -17.85
CA THR A 579 23.77 -63.77 -17.69
C THR A 579 23.32 -64.79 -18.73
N ILE A 580 24.28 -65.32 -19.47
CA ILE A 580 24.08 -66.28 -20.54
C ILE A 580 24.73 -67.59 -20.09
N ASP A 581 23.91 -68.56 -19.72
CA ASP A 581 24.34 -69.91 -19.38
C ASP A 581 24.20 -70.81 -20.59
N LEU A 582 25.27 -71.53 -20.93
CA LEU A 582 25.34 -72.51 -22.00
C LEU A 582 25.43 -73.92 -21.40
N PHE A 583 24.58 -74.83 -21.85
CA PHE A 583 24.47 -76.18 -21.29
C PHE A 583 25.00 -77.27 -22.23
N GLU A 584 25.38 -78.41 -21.65
CA GLU A 584 25.83 -79.59 -22.37
C GLU A 584 24.65 -80.36 -22.98
N GLY A 585 24.49 -80.21 -24.29
CA GLY A 585 23.40 -80.81 -25.07
C GLY A 585 22.06 -80.12 -24.84
N ASP A 586 20.97 -80.88 -25.01
CA ASP A 586 19.59 -80.37 -24.91
C ASP A 586 19.04 -80.34 -23.46
N SER A 587 19.87 -80.64 -22.45
CA SER A 587 19.44 -80.74 -21.04
C SER A 587 20.02 -79.63 -20.16
N ASP A 588 19.28 -79.24 -19.12
CA ASP A 588 19.63 -78.19 -18.16
C ASP A 588 20.56 -78.66 -17.01
N LYS A 589 21.14 -79.86 -17.12
CA LYS A 589 21.85 -80.52 -16.01
C LYS A 589 23.30 -80.06 -15.84
N TYR A 590 24.00 -79.74 -16.92
CA TYR A 590 25.43 -79.43 -16.90
C TYR A 590 25.71 -78.12 -17.64
N ILE A 591 26.18 -77.10 -16.92
CA ILE A 591 26.57 -75.81 -17.49
C ILE A 591 28.02 -75.90 -17.98
N ILE A 592 28.24 -75.61 -19.26
CA ILE A 592 29.55 -75.57 -19.91
C ILE A 592 30.20 -74.20 -19.69
N ASN A 593 29.42 -73.13 -19.80
CA ASN A 593 29.95 -71.78 -19.76
C ASN A 593 28.89 -70.78 -19.27
N THR A 594 29.31 -69.81 -18.47
CA THR A 594 28.49 -68.68 -18.06
C THR A 594 29.18 -67.39 -18.50
N ARG A 595 28.49 -66.58 -19.30
CA ARG A 595 28.96 -65.26 -19.71
C ARG A 595 28.04 -64.20 -19.14
N SER A 596 28.62 -63.24 -18.44
CA SER A 596 27.90 -62.10 -17.89
C SER A 596 28.22 -60.84 -18.68
N GLU A 597 27.19 -60.14 -19.13
CA GLU A 597 27.29 -58.85 -19.81
C GLU A 597 26.57 -57.80 -18.96
N SER A 598 27.21 -56.66 -18.76
CA SER A 598 26.61 -55.51 -18.09
C SER A 598 26.67 -54.31 -19.01
N SER A 599 25.55 -53.61 -19.14
CA SER A 599 25.47 -52.35 -19.89
C SER A 599 24.65 -51.35 -19.09
N SER A 600 25.06 -50.08 -19.10
CA SER A 600 24.31 -49.00 -18.45
C SER A 600 23.87 -47.98 -19.48
N SER A 601 22.59 -47.64 -19.47
CA SER A 601 22.05 -46.47 -20.17
C SER A 601 21.69 -45.40 -19.14
N LYS A 602 21.97 -44.14 -19.48
CA LYS A 602 21.59 -42.99 -18.66
C LYS A 602 20.85 -41.98 -19.52
N GLU A 603 19.67 -41.63 -19.08
CA GLU A 603 18.84 -40.60 -19.68
C GLU A 603 18.59 -39.48 -18.68
N SER A 604 18.29 -38.29 -19.19
CA SER A 604 18.00 -37.10 -18.38
C SER A 604 16.71 -36.46 -18.88
N PHE A 605 15.90 -35.94 -17.95
CA PHE A 605 14.60 -35.34 -18.24
C PHE A 605 13.64 -36.26 -19.00
N THR A 606 13.39 -37.44 -18.45
CA THR A 606 12.44 -38.41 -19.00
C THR A 606 11.19 -38.50 -18.12
N ASN A 607 10.12 -39.08 -18.68
CA ASN A 607 8.85 -39.38 -18.01
C ASN A 607 8.25 -38.26 -17.12
N PHE A 608 7.27 -37.55 -17.67
CA PHE A 608 6.40 -36.69 -16.88
C PHE A 608 5.23 -37.51 -16.33
N LYS A 609 5.09 -37.55 -15.00
CA LYS A 609 4.01 -38.27 -14.31
C LYS A 609 3.15 -37.29 -13.53
N THR A 610 1.85 -37.53 -13.51
CA THR A 610 0.90 -36.76 -12.71
C THR A 610 0.05 -37.68 -11.87
N GLY A 611 -0.40 -37.18 -10.71
CA GLY A 611 -1.20 -37.97 -9.78
C GLY A 611 -1.99 -37.12 -8.79
N LEU A 612 -2.91 -37.79 -8.09
CA LEU A 612 -3.59 -37.28 -6.93
C LEU A 612 -2.89 -37.76 -5.66
N LEU A 613 -2.94 -36.95 -4.63
CA LEU A 613 -2.42 -37.33 -3.32
C LEU A 613 -3.46 -37.09 -2.25
N LEU A 614 -3.46 -37.98 -1.25
CA LEU A 614 -4.19 -37.85 0.01
C LEU A 614 -3.16 -37.83 1.14
N ASP A 615 -3.23 -36.83 2.00
CA ASP A 615 -2.21 -36.53 2.99
C ASP A 615 -2.82 -36.48 4.38
N PHE A 616 -2.19 -37.13 5.35
CA PHE A 616 -2.51 -37.06 6.76
C PHE A 616 -1.28 -36.66 7.55
N THR A 617 -1.45 -35.77 8.54
CA THR A 617 -0.38 -35.28 9.41
C THR A 617 -0.80 -35.31 10.87
N ALA A 618 0.13 -35.74 11.72
CA ALA A 618 -0.02 -35.81 13.17
C ALA A 618 1.21 -35.18 13.86
N GLY A 619 0.99 -34.35 14.88
CA GLY A 619 2.03 -33.57 15.56
C GLY A 619 1.71 -32.08 15.56
N PHE A 620 2.69 -31.18 15.66
CA PHE A 620 2.38 -29.75 15.73
C PHE A 620 1.98 -29.17 14.34
N ALA A 621 0.73 -29.40 13.93
CA ALA A 621 0.24 -29.16 12.56
C ALA A 621 0.28 -27.69 12.10
N ARG A 622 0.38 -26.73 13.04
CA ARG A 622 0.46 -25.29 12.71
C ARG A 622 1.88 -24.79 12.47
N ILE A 623 2.82 -25.14 13.37
CA ILE A 623 4.24 -24.77 13.36
C ILE A 623 4.99 -25.83 14.17
N GLY A 624 6.17 -26.22 13.70
CA GLY A 624 7.03 -27.17 14.38
C GLY A 624 7.02 -28.55 13.72
N PRO A 625 7.50 -29.58 14.43
CA PRO A 625 7.62 -30.93 13.89
C PRO A 625 6.26 -31.64 13.84
N SER A 626 6.02 -32.33 12.74
CA SER A 626 4.92 -33.26 12.58
C SER A 626 5.35 -34.43 11.70
N LEU A 627 4.68 -35.56 11.88
CA LEU A 627 4.82 -36.74 11.05
C LEU A 627 3.64 -36.81 10.09
N GLY A 628 3.88 -37.27 8.88
CA GLY A 628 2.85 -37.42 7.87
C GLY A 628 2.91 -38.75 7.16
N ALA A 629 1.74 -39.20 6.73
CA ALA A 629 1.55 -40.32 5.83
C ALA A 629 0.74 -39.82 4.64
N ARG A 630 1.24 -40.05 3.43
CA ARG A 630 0.61 -39.66 2.18
C ARG A 630 0.44 -40.88 1.30
N TYR A 631 -0.69 -40.98 0.63
CA TYR A 631 -0.93 -41.94 -0.43
C TYR A 631 -1.00 -41.23 -1.77
N VAL A 632 -0.22 -41.69 -2.73
CA VAL A 632 -0.12 -41.12 -4.07
C VAL A 632 -0.74 -42.07 -5.08
N ILE A 633 -1.69 -41.55 -5.86
CA ILE A 633 -2.40 -42.23 -6.92
C ILE A 633 -1.93 -41.65 -8.25
N ASN A 634 -1.10 -42.38 -8.99
CA ASN A 634 -0.59 -41.93 -10.28
C ASN A 634 -1.58 -42.24 -11.42
N PHE A 635 -1.69 -41.35 -12.40
CA PHE A 635 -2.65 -41.49 -13.50
C PHE A 635 -2.16 -42.35 -14.67
N GLU A 636 -0.85 -42.40 -14.92
CA GLU A 636 -0.33 -42.98 -16.16
C GLU A 636 0.28 -44.39 -16.01
N GLN A 637 0.46 -44.94 -14.80
CA GLN A 637 1.00 -46.29 -14.59
C GLN A 637 0.62 -46.85 -13.20
N ASN A 638 0.64 -48.17 -12.99
CA ASN A 638 0.47 -48.88 -11.71
C ASN A 638 1.67 -48.64 -10.76
N PHE A 639 1.89 -47.40 -10.32
CA PHE A 639 2.95 -47.03 -9.38
C PHE A 639 2.38 -46.21 -8.24
N ASN A 640 1.34 -46.71 -7.60
CA ASN A 640 0.81 -46.06 -6.40
C ASN A 640 1.77 -46.33 -5.24
N TYR A 641 2.02 -45.33 -4.40
CA TYR A 641 2.97 -45.47 -3.30
C TYR A 641 2.50 -44.77 -2.04
N PHE A 642 2.99 -45.27 -0.91
CA PHE A 642 2.85 -44.61 0.38
C PHE A 642 4.11 -43.81 0.66
N GLN A 643 3.94 -42.59 1.12
CA GLN A 643 5.03 -41.70 1.52
C GLN A 643 4.91 -41.42 3.02
N PHE A 644 5.94 -41.80 3.78
CA PHE A 644 6.04 -41.52 5.22
C PHE A 644 7.12 -40.48 5.46
N TYR A 645 6.80 -39.44 6.23
CA TYR A 645 7.69 -38.29 6.33
C TYR A 645 7.65 -37.56 7.65
N GLY A 646 8.76 -36.92 7.98
CA GLY A 646 8.84 -35.84 8.97
C GLY A 646 8.82 -34.50 8.27
N ILE A 647 8.06 -33.55 8.81
CA ILE A 647 8.03 -32.16 8.33
C ILE A 647 8.19 -31.21 9.52
N TRP A 648 9.05 -30.21 9.36
CA TRP A 648 9.22 -29.11 10.31
C TRP A 648 8.85 -27.79 9.65
N LYS A 649 7.80 -27.13 10.14
CA LYS A 649 7.35 -25.80 9.65
C LYS A 649 7.90 -24.66 10.52
N PHE A 650 8.49 -23.62 9.90
CA PHE A 650 9.13 -22.46 10.54
C PHE A 650 8.30 -21.17 10.52
#